data_AF-A0A0K2TLJ3-F1
#
_entry.id   AF-A0A0K2TLJ3-F1
#
_cell.length_a   1.000
_cell.length_b   1.000
_cell.length_c   1.000
_cell.angle_alpha   90.00
_cell.angle_beta   90.00
_cell.angle_gamma   90.00
#
_symmetry.space_group_name_H-M   'P 1'
#
loop_
_entity.id
_entity.type
_entity.pdbx_description
1 polymer ?
#
loop_
_entity_poly.entity_id
_entity_poly.type
_entity_poly.pdbx_seq_one_letter_code
_entity_poly.pdbx_strand_id
1 'polypeptide(L)'
;MSELSERILQSLDSQNGILNSFNLSKNWEIDHQKIVGAVKSLEALPGYVNSVPITESYLELTEEGRKIVKDGSHEYFTHSSIPLENGIPQKELLAKVSKVGFSKAMSLGWIVIDKSDPSSILVRRKIPTVSDVTQEALKYLSKLNSKLKDELKKRKLLIEVVIKSYNLSKGPEFSLTIKKGETDLTPEMIASGSWKETDFKPYNFNALGIQPTTGNLHPLMKVRAEYRQIFLEMGFKEMPTNNFIESSFWNFDALFQPQQHPARDAHDTFFISDPAESSDFPKEYLEKVKKVHSEGGFGSKGYGYDWSIHEAKKNLLRTHTTAVSARMLYQLMHDSKDEFKPQKYFSIDRVFRNETLDATHLAEFHQIEGVIADRGLTLGDLIGILHEFFKKLGIEKLRFKPAYNPYTEPSMEIFSYHDGLKIWVEIGNSGVFRPEMLLPMGLPEDVTVIAWGLSLERPTMIKYGIDNIRDLCGHKINLKMVAKNPICRLDKDSRRPLANLLRVVDRRWTTIESVINQITKKYGISLDSVPVTIGNTNPSSFVVFADPKYPPFSIVPIINSLKDQFFIRISLHVHSDTPTQIISNIHRDFFALFENKEDNTLNRPSISLKMVWKPIGMDSTLILNPLSSSPIKGEINLIRYFIRLMPNTQSHLFYYNEKVTDFYLDYLHMNVGRSVSLSSKSMNLSCVNDFLTNIFIWSLACQKRLKLDEATKKNVSKNIKRDEFIMQVMHHYKLDNIVS
;
A
#
# COMPACT_ATOMS: atom_id res chain seq x y z
N MET A 1 31.79 30.20 4.06
CA MET A 1 31.85 29.02 3.17
C MET A 1 32.62 29.34 1.89
N SER A 2 32.28 30.41 1.14
CA SER A 2 33.02 30.82 -0.07
C SER A 2 34.52 31.05 0.19
N GLU A 3 34.85 31.78 1.25
CA GLU A 3 36.24 32.07 1.63
C GLU A 3 37.04 30.80 1.98
N LEU A 4 36.39 29.79 2.57
CA LEU A 4 37.02 28.51 2.88
C LEU A 4 37.24 27.68 1.61
N SER A 5 36.28 27.69 0.67
CA SER A 5 36.42 27.04 -0.64
C SER A 5 37.55 27.66 -1.47
N GLU A 6 37.66 28.99 -1.49
CA GLU A 6 38.76 29.71 -2.16
C GLU A 6 40.11 29.39 -1.52
N ARG A 7 40.19 29.36 -0.18
CA ARG A 7 41.40 28.99 0.55
C ARG A 7 41.84 27.54 0.29
N ILE A 8 40.89 26.62 0.12
CA ILE A 8 41.15 25.23 -0.31
C ILE A 8 41.70 25.20 -1.73
N LEU A 9 41.11 25.94 -2.68
CA LEU A 9 41.59 26.03 -4.06
C LEU A 9 43.02 26.60 -4.12
N GLN A 10 43.32 27.68 -3.39
CA GLN A 10 44.68 28.25 -3.30
C GLN A 10 45.70 27.26 -2.72
N SER A 11 45.27 26.46 -1.74
CA SER A 11 46.15 25.45 -1.12
C SER A 11 46.39 24.26 -2.04
N LEU A 12 45.36 23.88 -2.82
CA LEU A 12 45.48 22.89 -3.88
C LEU A 12 46.37 23.37 -5.03
N ASP A 13 46.43 24.69 -5.25
CA ASP A 13 47.29 25.27 -6.27
C ASP A 13 48.76 25.32 -5.86
N SER A 14 49.02 25.76 -4.62
CA SER A 14 50.37 25.90 -4.05
C SER A 14 51.05 24.58 -3.70
N GLN A 15 50.30 23.53 -3.37
CA GLN A 15 50.85 22.18 -3.17
C GLN A 15 50.67 21.37 -4.45
N ASN A 16 51.77 21.08 -5.16
CA ASN A 16 51.80 20.21 -6.35
C ASN A 16 51.55 18.72 -6.00
N GLY A 17 50.42 18.40 -5.35
CA GLY A 17 50.12 17.06 -4.87
C GLY A 17 48.68 16.85 -4.41
N ILE A 18 48.44 15.68 -3.81
CA ILE A 18 47.14 15.30 -3.25
C ILE A 18 46.99 15.93 -1.87
N LEU A 19 45.87 16.60 -1.65
CA LEU A 19 45.65 17.37 -0.44
C LEU A 19 44.57 16.69 0.42
N ASN A 20 44.92 16.30 1.64
CA ASN A 20 44.01 15.57 2.52
C ASN A 20 43.19 16.53 3.40
N SER A 21 41.86 16.37 3.40
CA SER A 21 40.94 17.25 4.13
C SER A 21 41.11 17.20 5.66
N PHE A 22 41.57 16.08 6.22
CA PHE A 22 41.84 15.94 7.65
C PHE A 22 43.14 16.64 8.06
N ASN A 23 44.16 16.60 7.19
CA ASN A 23 45.40 17.35 7.42
C ASN A 23 45.15 18.86 7.35
N LEU A 24 44.28 19.31 6.44
CA LEU A 24 43.83 20.71 6.41
C LEU A 24 43.13 21.14 7.70
N SER A 25 42.25 20.28 8.23
CA SER A 25 41.54 20.55 9.48
C SER A 25 42.51 20.78 10.64
N LYS A 26 43.55 19.96 10.75
CA LYS A 26 44.60 20.13 11.75
C LYS A 26 45.46 21.37 11.52
N ASN A 27 45.90 21.61 10.28
CA ASN A 27 46.79 22.72 9.97
C ASN A 27 46.15 24.10 10.12
N TRP A 28 44.84 24.20 9.90
CA TRP A 28 44.10 25.46 9.98
C TRP A 28 43.33 25.64 11.28
N GLU A 29 43.35 24.64 12.17
CA GLU A 29 42.54 24.61 13.40
C GLU A 29 41.04 24.85 13.13
N ILE A 30 40.55 24.34 11.99
CA ILE A 30 39.14 24.44 11.58
C ILE A 30 38.51 23.06 11.71
N ASP A 31 37.28 23.03 12.25
CA ASP A 31 36.48 21.81 12.35
C ASP A 31 36.40 21.06 11.00
N HIS A 32 36.70 19.76 11.03
CA HIS A 32 36.76 18.90 9.84
C HIS A 32 35.45 18.89 9.04
N GLN A 33 34.29 18.99 9.70
CA GLN A 33 32.99 19.01 9.01
C GLN A 33 32.82 20.28 8.16
N LYS A 34 33.37 21.42 8.59
CA LYS A 34 33.32 22.66 7.80
C LYS A 34 34.16 22.53 6.53
N ILE A 35 35.33 21.88 6.61
CA ILE A 35 36.19 21.62 5.46
C ILE A 35 35.53 20.61 4.51
N VAL A 36 34.96 19.53 5.04
CA VAL A 36 34.20 18.55 4.23
C VAL A 36 33.02 19.21 3.52
N GLY A 37 32.29 20.11 4.19
CA GLY A 37 31.21 20.88 3.57
C GLY A 37 31.68 21.78 2.41
N ALA A 38 32.84 22.43 2.57
CA ALA A 38 33.45 23.24 1.52
C ALA A 38 33.96 22.40 0.34
N VAL A 39 34.56 21.23 0.60
CA VAL A 39 34.94 20.25 -0.43
C VAL A 39 33.73 19.77 -1.23
N LYS A 40 32.63 19.42 -0.56
CA LYS A 40 31.38 19.01 -1.23
C LYS A 40 30.79 20.11 -2.09
N SER A 41 30.95 21.37 -1.67
CA SER A 41 30.52 22.53 -2.46
C SER A 41 31.38 22.71 -3.73
N LEU A 42 32.68 22.43 -3.65
CA LEU A 42 33.59 22.44 -4.80
C LEU A 42 33.36 21.26 -5.75
N GLU A 43 33.04 20.08 -5.22
CA GLU A 43 32.68 18.88 -6.00
C GLU A 43 31.35 19.05 -6.75
N ALA A 44 30.44 19.87 -6.22
CA ALA A 44 29.18 20.20 -6.90
C ALA A 44 29.39 21.09 -8.15
N LEU A 45 30.57 21.72 -8.28
CA LEU A 45 30.96 22.45 -9.49
C LEU A 45 31.65 21.47 -10.45
N PRO A 46 31.08 21.22 -11.65
CA PRO A 46 31.67 20.26 -12.59
C PRO A 46 33.12 20.62 -12.91
N GLY A 47 34.01 19.63 -12.83
CA GLY A 47 35.40 19.79 -13.28
C GLY A 47 36.33 20.60 -12.38
N TYR A 48 35.87 21.23 -11.29
CA TYR A 48 36.73 22.07 -10.43
C TYR A 48 37.73 21.25 -9.59
N VAL A 49 37.27 20.25 -8.83
CA VAL A 49 38.10 19.45 -7.92
C VAL A 49 37.69 17.99 -7.99
N ASN A 50 38.66 17.09 -8.08
CA ASN A 50 38.46 15.66 -7.92
C ASN A 50 38.63 15.29 -6.45
N SER A 51 37.66 14.58 -5.87
CA SER A 51 37.72 14.14 -4.47
C SER A 51 37.63 12.62 -4.37
N VAL A 52 38.60 11.99 -3.69
CA VAL A 52 38.60 10.56 -3.40
C VAL A 52 38.38 10.35 -1.90
N PRO A 53 37.28 9.72 -1.47
CA PRO A 53 37.02 9.47 -0.05
C PRO A 53 37.98 8.41 0.50
N ILE A 54 38.54 8.69 1.68
CA ILE A 54 39.41 7.78 2.44
C ILE A 54 38.78 7.56 3.80
N THR A 55 38.83 6.31 4.25
CA THR A 55 38.31 5.92 5.57
C THR A 55 39.45 5.33 6.38
N GLU A 56 39.78 6.00 7.49
CA GLU A 56 40.72 5.49 8.49
C GLU A 56 39.95 5.19 9.77
N SER A 57 40.24 4.06 10.41
CA SER A 57 39.60 3.68 11.67
C SER A 57 40.64 3.31 12.70
N TYR A 58 40.52 3.87 13.90
CA TYR A 58 41.32 3.49 15.05
C TYR A 58 40.43 3.18 16.26
N LEU A 59 40.98 2.47 17.23
CA LEU A 59 40.27 2.13 18.46
C LEU A 59 40.56 3.17 19.53
N GLU A 60 39.50 3.67 20.15
CA GLU A 60 39.58 4.59 21.28
C GLU A 60 38.89 4.00 22.51
N LEU A 61 39.50 4.24 23.68
CA LEU A 61 38.93 3.87 24.96
C LEU A 61 37.84 4.87 25.37
N THR A 62 36.66 4.33 25.72
CA THR A 62 35.59 5.12 26.37
C THR A 62 36.02 5.60 27.75
N GLU A 63 35.29 6.56 28.32
CA GLU A 63 35.52 7.00 29.71
C GLU A 63 35.48 5.83 30.71
N GLU A 64 34.53 4.91 30.54
CA GLU A 64 34.43 3.69 31.35
C GLU A 64 35.61 2.74 31.10
N GLY A 65 36.03 2.57 29.84
CA GLY A 65 37.22 1.79 29.49
C GLY A 65 38.50 2.34 30.12
N ARG A 66 38.67 3.67 30.14
CA ARG A 66 39.79 4.35 30.82
C ARG A 66 39.77 4.10 32.33
N LYS A 67 38.58 4.11 32.94
CA LYS A 67 38.41 3.79 34.37
C LYS A 67 38.81 2.36 34.68
N ILE A 68 38.42 1.39 33.85
CA ILE A 68 38.80 -0.02 34.01
C ILE A 68 40.31 -0.21 33.87
N VAL A 69 40.96 0.48 32.92
CA VAL A 69 42.42 0.45 32.78
C VAL A 69 43.13 0.89 34.06
N LYS A 70 42.58 1.89 34.77
CA LYS A 70 43.14 2.43 36.02
C LYS A 70 42.81 1.57 37.25
N ASP A 71 41.53 1.23 37.43
CA ASP A 71 40.99 0.72 38.69
C ASP A 71 40.73 -0.82 38.67
N GLY A 72 40.79 -1.45 37.50
CA GLY A 72 40.44 -2.86 37.29
C GLY A 72 39.03 -3.04 36.71
N SER A 73 38.75 -4.22 36.17
CA SER A 73 37.44 -4.54 35.61
C SER A 73 36.39 -4.75 36.71
N HIS A 74 35.13 -4.51 36.37
CA HIS A 74 34.02 -4.66 37.31
C HIS A 74 33.92 -6.08 37.89
N GLU A 75 34.20 -7.09 37.09
CA GLU A 75 34.25 -8.50 37.51
C GLU A 75 35.43 -8.78 38.47
N TYR A 76 36.61 -8.19 38.21
CA TYR A 76 37.77 -8.33 39.10
C TYR A 76 37.53 -7.62 40.43
N PHE A 77 36.99 -6.40 40.39
CA PHE A 77 36.57 -5.65 41.58
C PHE A 77 35.51 -6.39 42.40
N THR A 78 34.59 -7.11 41.73
CA THR A 78 33.57 -7.91 42.42
C THR A 78 34.18 -9.11 43.14
N HIS A 79 35.14 -9.80 42.51
CA HIS A 79 35.87 -10.88 43.15
C HIS A 79 36.71 -10.37 44.34
N SER A 80 37.48 -9.30 44.14
CA SER A 80 38.37 -8.73 45.15
C SER A 80 37.62 -8.20 46.39
N SER A 81 36.37 -7.77 46.22
CA SER A 81 35.50 -7.28 47.30
C SER A 81 34.93 -8.39 48.21
N ILE A 82 35.07 -9.67 47.86
CA ILE A 82 34.60 -10.81 48.68
C ILE A 82 35.76 -11.31 49.55
N PRO A 83 35.63 -11.51 50.87
CA PRO A 83 36.71 -12.06 51.70
C PRO A 83 37.09 -13.51 51.32
N LEU A 84 38.33 -13.91 51.62
CA LEU A 84 38.88 -15.23 51.25
C LEU A 84 38.25 -16.39 52.05
N GLU A 85 38.03 -16.21 53.35
CA GLU A 85 37.57 -17.27 54.26
C GLU A 85 36.06 -17.21 54.56
N ASN A 86 35.49 -15.99 54.60
CA ASN A 86 34.09 -15.77 54.93
C ASN A 86 33.34 -15.17 53.73
N GLY A 87 32.19 -15.78 53.38
CA GLY A 87 31.29 -15.22 52.36
C GLY A 87 30.71 -13.88 52.81
N ILE A 88 30.32 -13.05 51.85
CA ILE A 88 29.66 -11.77 52.11
C ILE A 88 28.16 -11.89 51.80
N PRO A 89 27.25 -11.32 52.62
CA PRO A 89 25.84 -11.28 52.28
C PRO A 89 25.58 -10.64 50.92
N GLN A 90 24.76 -11.28 50.09
CA GLN A 90 24.50 -10.82 48.71
C GLN A 90 24.02 -9.36 48.67
N LYS A 91 23.20 -8.95 49.64
CA LYS A 91 22.68 -7.58 49.74
C LYS A 91 23.78 -6.54 50.01
N GLU A 92 24.79 -6.90 50.79
CA GLU A 92 25.92 -6.01 51.10
C GLU A 92 26.88 -5.91 49.91
N LEU A 93 27.14 -7.04 49.22
CA LEU A 93 27.99 -7.04 48.04
C LEU A 93 27.39 -6.20 46.90
N LEU A 94 26.08 -6.37 46.62
CA LEU A 94 25.37 -5.61 45.60
C LEU A 94 25.32 -4.09 45.87
N ALA A 95 25.55 -3.66 47.11
CA ALA A 95 25.68 -2.24 47.45
C ALA A 95 27.07 -1.67 47.10
N LYS A 96 28.11 -2.51 47.03
CA LYS A 96 29.50 -2.11 46.77
C LYS A 96 29.95 -2.35 45.33
N VAL A 97 29.34 -3.30 44.62
CA VAL A 97 29.75 -3.71 43.26
C VAL A 97 28.68 -3.41 42.22
N SER A 98 29.10 -3.21 40.97
CA SER A 98 28.14 -3.02 39.88
C SER A 98 27.40 -4.33 39.55
N LYS A 99 26.11 -4.23 39.22
CA LYS A 99 25.32 -5.40 38.77
C LYS A 99 25.98 -6.13 37.60
N VAL A 100 26.64 -5.38 36.71
CA VAL A 100 27.38 -5.91 35.55
C VAL A 100 28.58 -6.75 36.00
N GLY A 101 29.36 -6.26 36.96
CA GLY A 101 30.48 -7.00 37.54
C GLY A 101 30.05 -8.31 38.21
N PHE A 102 28.95 -8.26 38.97
CA PHE A 102 28.38 -9.43 39.64
C PHE A 102 27.94 -10.52 38.65
N SER A 103 27.15 -10.16 37.64
CA SER A 103 26.70 -11.13 36.62
C SER A 103 27.87 -11.74 35.84
N LYS A 104 28.89 -10.95 35.50
CA LYS A 104 30.03 -11.42 34.73
C LYS A 104 30.96 -12.32 35.55
N ALA A 105 31.27 -11.95 36.80
CA ALA A 105 32.03 -12.78 37.73
C ALA A 105 31.34 -14.14 37.96
N MET A 106 30.01 -14.16 38.01
CA MET A 106 29.23 -15.40 38.11
C MET A 106 29.31 -16.24 36.82
N SER A 107 29.18 -15.61 35.64
CA SER A 107 29.31 -16.30 34.34
C SER A 107 30.72 -16.86 34.07
N LEU A 108 31.76 -16.22 34.61
CA LEU A 108 33.15 -16.68 34.53
C LEU A 108 33.47 -17.75 35.60
N GLY A 109 32.52 -18.07 36.48
CA GLY A 109 32.71 -19.04 37.55
C GLY A 109 33.67 -18.57 38.64
N TRP A 110 33.89 -17.27 38.81
CA TRP A 110 34.78 -16.71 39.83
C TRP A 110 34.13 -16.69 41.22
N ILE A 111 32.79 -16.57 41.27
CA ILE A 111 31.99 -16.49 42.48
C ILE A 111 30.86 -17.53 42.46
N VAL A 112 30.41 -17.97 43.64
CA VAL A 112 29.29 -18.90 43.82
C VAL A 112 28.32 -18.35 44.87
N ILE A 113 27.03 -18.55 44.64
CA ILE A 113 25.98 -18.18 45.59
C ILE A 113 25.69 -19.40 46.46
N ASP A 114 25.93 -19.25 47.75
CA ASP A 114 25.66 -20.25 48.77
C ASP A 114 24.25 -19.98 49.35
N LYS A 115 23.33 -20.92 49.09
CA LYS A 115 21.91 -20.85 49.52
C LYS A 115 21.60 -21.79 50.69
N SER A 116 22.63 -22.25 51.41
CA SER A 116 22.49 -23.22 52.50
C SER A 116 21.56 -22.71 53.62
N ASP A 117 21.49 -21.39 53.82
CA ASP A 117 20.60 -20.74 54.77
C ASP A 117 19.64 -19.77 54.04
N PRO A 118 18.31 -20.01 54.07
CA PRO A 118 17.31 -19.13 53.45
C PRO A 118 17.29 -17.72 54.04
N SER A 119 17.78 -17.53 55.28
CA SER A 119 17.81 -16.23 55.97
C SER A 119 19.08 -15.42 55.68
N SER A 120 20.12 -16.05 55.13
CA SER A 120 21.40 -15.41 54.80
C SER A 120 22.02 -15.95 53.50
N ILE A 121 21.57 -15.44 52.34
CA ILE A 121 22.20 -15.79 51.05
C ILE A 121 23.60 -15.16 50.98
N LEU A 122 24.63 -16.00 51.01
CA LEU A 122 26.03 -15.59 50.97
C LEU A 122 26.62 -15.76 49.57
N VAL A 123 27.57 -14.89 49.21
CA VAL A 123 28.37 -14.99 47.99
C VAL A 123 29.80 -15.30 48.40
N ARG A 124 30.36 -16.40 47.87
CA ARG A 124 31.73 -16.85 48.14
C ARG A 124 32.56 -16.83 46.87
N ARG A 125 33.89 -16.68 47.01
CA ARG A 125 34.82 -16.92 45.91
C ARG A 125 34.86 -18.41 45.61
N LYS A 126 34.70 -18.79 44.34
CA LYS A 126 34.87 -20.18 43.90
C LYS A 126 36.36 -20.48 43.64
N ILE A 127 37.12 -19.47 43.24
CA ILE A 127 38.56 -19.55 42.95
C ILE A 127 39.26 -18.49 43.81
N PRO A 128 40.36 -18.81 44.52
CA PRO A 128 41.01 -17.87 45.45
C PRO A 128 41.70 -16.68 44.76
N THR A 129 42.27 -16.89 43.57
CA THR A 129 42.97 -15.88 42.76
C THR A 129 42.44 -15.86 41.32
N VAL A 130 42.26 -14.66 40.76
CA VAL A 130 41.80 -14.46 39.38
C VAL A 130 42.70 -13.43 38.69
N SER A 131 42.90 -13.58 37.38
CA SER A 131 43.63 -12.59 36.57
C SER A 131 42.64 -11.69 35.83
N ASP A 132 42.90 -10.38 35.83
CA ASP A 132 42.05 -9.39 35.16
C ASP A 132 42.36 -9.28 33.66
N VAL A 133 41.91 -10.29 32.92
CA VAL A 133 42.08 -10.38 31.46
C VAL A 133 41.46 -9.17 30.75
N THR A 134 40.36 -8.63 31.28
CA THR A 134 39.67 -7.45 30.71
C THR A 134 40.52 -6.20 30.85
N GLN A 135 41.16 -5.97 32.01
CA GLN A 135 42.05 -4.83 32.21
C GLN A 135 43.33 -4.95 31.38
N GLU A 136 43.96 -6.14 31.32
CA GLU A 136 45.15 -6.36 30.50
C GLU A 136 44.88 -6.13 29.01
N ALA A 137 43.72 -6.59 28.53
CA ALA A 137 43.28 -6.40 27.15
C ALA A 137 43.05 -4.92 26.79
N LEU A 138 42.56 -4.10 27.73
CA LEU A 138 42.37 -2.66 27.52
C LEU A 138 43.69 -1.86 27.64
N LYS A 139 44.67 -2.35 28.42
CA LYS A 139 46.02 -1.76 28.51
C LYS A 139 46.84 -1.96 27.23
N TYR A 140 46.69 -3.10 26.55
CA TYR A 140 47.45 -3.45 25.36
C TYR A 140 46.55 -3.69 24.14
N LEU A 141 45.96 -2.62 23.59
CA LEU A 141 45.05 -2.67 22.44
C LEU A 141 45.68 -3.31 21.19
N SER A 142 47.00 -3.27 21.04
CA SER A 142 47.74 -3.86 19.91
C SER A 142 47.80 -5.39 19.93
N LYS A 143 47.52 -6.04 21.08
CA LYS A 143 47.55 -7.51 21.23
C LYS A 143 46.15 -8.16 21.27
N LEU A 144 45.10 -7.40 20.96
CA LEU A 144 43.71 -7.89 20.98
C LEU A 144 43.44 -8.89 19.85
N ASN A 145 42.88 -10.05 20.20
CA ASN A 145 42.29 -10.97 19.21
C ASN A 145 40.92 -10.45 18.74
N SER A 146 40.46 -10.88 17.56
CA SER A 146 39.20 -10.40 16.96
C SER A 146 37.97 -10.66 17.84
N LYS A 147 37.93 -11.82 18.51
CA LYS A 147 36.80 -12.23 19.36
C LYS A 147 36.66 -11.36 20.62
N LEU A 148 37.77 -11.00 21.27
CA LEU A 148 37.78 -10.16 22.47
C LEU A 148 37.54 -8.70 22.12
N LYS A 149 38.03 -8.24 20.96
CA LYS A 149 37.71 -6.91 20.41
C LYS A 149 36.20 -6.70 20.27
N ASP A 150 35.48 -7.68 19.71
CA ASP A 150 34.03 -7.60 19.54
C ASP A 150 33.26 -7.64 20.88
N GLU A 151 33.74 -8.44 21.84
CA GLU A 151 33.17 -8.48 23.19
C GLU A 151 33.33 -7.13 23.92
N LEU A 152 34.53 -6.53 23.87
CA LEU A 152 34.81 -5.24 24.51
C LEU A 152 34.05 -4.08 23.84
N LYS A 153 33.83 -4.13 22.52
CA LYS A 153 32.93 -3.20 21.80
C LYS A 153 31.48 -3.35 22.24
N LYS A 154 30.95 -4.59 22.35
CA LYS A 154 29.60 -4.86 22.86
C LYS A 154 29.42 -4.37 24.29
N ARG A 155 30.46 -4.46 25.11
CA ARG A 155 30.50 -3.93 26.48
C ARG A 155 30.65 -2.41 26.55
N LYS A 156 30.72 -1.71 25.42
CA LYS A 156 30.94 -0.25 25.33
C LYS A 156 32.23 0.23 26.01
N LEU A 157 33.25 -0.63 26.12
CA LEU A 157 34.54 -0.27 26.71
C LEU A 157 35.50 0.32 25.66
N LEU A 158 35.33 -0.09 24.41
CA LEU A 158 36.04 0.40 23.23
C LEU A 158 35.04 0.94 22.20
N ILE A 159 35.41 2.02 21.54
CA ILE A 159 34.70 2.54 20.36
C ILE A 159 35.67 2.53 19.19
N GLU A 160 35.16 2.17 18.01
CA GLU A 160 35.90 2.32 16.76
C GLU A 160 35.56 3.69 16.18
N VAL A 161 36.53 4.59 16.19
CA VAL A 161 36.38 5.92 15.63
C VAL A 161 36.75 5.83 14.16
N VAL A 162 35.77 6.08 13.30
CA VAL A 162 35.92 6.06 11.85
C VAL A 162 36.02 7.49 11.35
N ILE A 163 37.20 7.89 10.91
CA ILE A 163 37.43 9.19 10.27
C ILE A 163 37.28 9.03 8.77
N LYS A 164 36.31 9.75 8.21
CA LYS A 164 36.14 9.89 6.76
C LYS A 164 36.79 11.20 6.30
N SER A 165 37.87 11.09 5.54
CA SER A 165 38.59 12.22 4.95
C SER A 165 38.51 12.16 3.42
N TYR A 166 38.94 13.23 2.74
CA TYR A 166 38.95 13.30 1.29
C TYR A 166 40.35 13.70 0.81
N ASN A 167 40.86 12.95 -0.15
CA ASN A 167 42.04 13.32 -0.91
C ASN A 167 41.60 14.13 -2.13
N LEU A 168 42.04 15.38 -2.18
CA LEU A 168 41.67 16.35 -3.21
C LEU A 168 42.78 16.43 -4.27
N SER A 169 42.39 16.50 -5.53
CA SER A 169 43.29 16.80 -6.66
C SER A 169 42.63 17.76 -7.65
N LYS A 170 43.45 18.44 -8.47
CA LYS A 170 42.96 19.41 -9.46
C LYS A 170 42.06 18.70 -10.49
N GLY A 171 40.88 19.26 -10.73
CA GLY A 171 40.00 18.80 -11.81
C GLY A 171 40.36 19.43 -13.17
N PRO A 172 39.72 18.99 -14.26
CA PRO A 172 39.99 19.50 -15.62
C PRO A 172 39.64 20.98 -15.84
N GLU A 173 38.72 21.55 -15.05
CA GLU A 173 38.29 22.96 -15.10
C GLU A 173 38.71 23.72 -13.84
N PHE A 174 39.86 23.35 -13.24
CA PHE A 174 40.36 23.98 -12.03
C PHE A 174 40.58 25.50 -12.24
N SER A 175 39.93 26.31 -11.39
CA SER A 175 40.08 27.77 -11.35
C SER A 175 40.12 28.27 -9.92
N LEU A 176 40.89 29.34 -9.68
CA LEU A 176 40.99 30.01 -8.38
C LEU A 176 39.75 30.85 -8.04
N THR A 177 38.93 31.19 -9.04
CA THR A 177 37.70 31.97 -8.89
C THR A 177 36.49 31.14 -9.27
N ILE A 178 35.48 31.11 -8.40
CA ILE A 178 34.22 30.41 -8.64
C ILE A 178 33.31 31.30 -9.48
N LYS A 179 33.09 30.95 -10.76
CA LYS A 179 32.06 31.61 -11.58
C LYS A 179 30.69 31.10 -11.13
N LYS A 180 29.86 31.99 -10.56
CA LYS A 180 28.47 31.65 -10.24
C LYS A 180 27.60 31.90 -11.47
N GLY A 181 27.03 30.86 -12.04
CA GLY A 181 25.99 31.01 -13.07
C GLY A 181 24.70 31.58 -12.49
N GLU A 182 23.96 32.32 -13.30
CA GLU A 182 22.66 32.88 -12.93
C GLU A 182 21.60 31.78 -12.78
N THR A 183 20.65 31.96 -11.86
CA THR A 183 19.64 30.90 -11.56
C THR A 183 18.38 31.04 -12.39
N ASP A 184 17.90 32.26 -12.58
CA ASP A 184 16.61 32.54 -13.21
C ASP A 184 16.75 33.61 -14.28
N LEU A 185 15.92 33.51 -15.31
CA LEU A 185 15.83 34.51 -16.36
C LEU A 185 15.01 35.71 -15.87
N THR A 186 15.58 36.91 -15.87
CA THR A 186 14.86 38.11 -15.45
C THR A 186 14.30 38.91 -16.64
N PRO A 187 13.23 39.71 -16.44
CA PRO A 187 12.70 40.59 -17.48
C PRO A 187 13.74 41.54 -18.08
N GLU A 188 14.69 42.03 -17.29
CA GLU A 188 15.75 42.96 -17.71
C GLU A 188 16.79 42.26 -18.59
N MET A 189 17.13 41.01 -18.29
CA MET A 189 18.00 40.20 -19.15
C MET A 189 17.36 39.98 -20.51
N ILE A 190 16.05 39.70 -20.54
CA ILE A 190 15.28 39.56 -21.80
C ILE A 190 15.29 40.87 -22.59
N ALA A 191 15.07 42.01 -21.93
CA ALA A 191 15.03 43.32 -22.56
C ALA A 191 16.39 43.77 -23.11
N SER A 192 17.48 43.49 -22.40
CA SER A 192 18.85 43.86 -22.78
C SER A 192 19.53 42.85 -23.71
N GLY A 193 19.01 41.63 -23.80
CA GLY A 193 19.61 40.53 -24.56
C GLY A 193 20.80 39.84 -23.86
N SER A 194 21.13 40.22 -22.63
CA SER A 194 22.28 39.69 -21.88
C SER A 194 22.20 38.19 -21.63
N TRP A 195 20.99 37.62 -21.58
CA TRP A 195 20.76 36.19 -21.37
C TRP A 195 21.41 35.28 -22.41
N LYS A 196 21.77 35.80 -23.60
CA LYS A 196 22.44 35.03 -24.65
C LYS A 196 23.90 34.71 -24.30
N GLU A 197 24.52 35.54 -23.47
CA GLU A 197 25.95 35.44 -23.12
C GLU A 197 26.15 34.99 -21.66
N THR A 198 25.07 34.87 -20.89
CA THR A 198 25.12 34.45 -19.48
C THR A 198 24.98 32.94 -19.34
N ASP A 199 25.87 32.31 -18.57
CA ASP A 199 25.77 30.90 -18.21
C ASP A 199 24.73 30.71 -17.10
N PHE A 200 23.70 29.91 -17.38
CA PHE A 200 22.66 29.56 -16.40
C PHE A 200 22.96 28.24 -15.71
N LYS A 201 22.60 28.16 -14.43
CA LYS A 201 22.65 26.90 -13.70
C LYS A 201 21.62 25.92 -14.30
N PRO A 202 21.98 24.66 -14.62
CA PRO A 202 21.05 23.69 -15.17
C PRO A 202 19.93 23.38 -14.18
N TYR A 203 18.69 23.37 -14.66
CA TYR A 203 17.52 23.06 -13.86
C TYR A 203 17.49 21.57 -13.49
N ASN A 204 17.26 21.27 -12.21
CA ASN A 204 17.16 19.89 -11.74
C ASN A 204 15.76 19.31 -11.99
N PHE A 205 15.56 18.68 -13.16
CA PHE A 205 14.30 18.01 -13.51
C PHE A 205 13.95 16.79 -12.65
N ASN A 206 14.88 16.30 -11.83
CA ASN A 206 14.63 15.20 -10.89
C ASN A 206 14.04 15.67 -9.55
N ALA A 207 14.02 16.99 -9.30
CA ALA A 207 13.42 17.55 -8.09
C ALA A 207 11.91 17.67 -8.20
N LEU A 208 11.19 17.46 -7.10
CA LEU A 208 9.78 17.82 -7.03
C LEU A 208 9.65 19.35 -7.09
N GLY A 209 8.79 19.82 -7.99
CA GLY A 209 8.44 21.24 -8.07
C GLY A 209 7.73 21.74 -6.81
N ILE A 210 7.62 23.06 -6.69
CA ILE A 210 6.89 23.72 -5.60
C ILE A 210 5.40 23.44 -5.79
N GLN A 211 4.76 22.85 -4.78
CA GLN A 211 3.32 22.63 -4.82
C GLN A 211 2.59 23.96 -4.65
N PRO A 212 1.63 24.30 -5.53
CA PRO A 212 0.85 25.52 -5.39
C PRO A 212 -0.01 25.48 -4.12
N THR A 213 -0.24 26.64 -3.53
CA THR A 213 -1.15 26.76 -2.39
C THR A 213 -2.59 26.59 -2.88
N THR A 214 -3.26 25.52 -2.43
CA THR A 214 -4.64 25.21 -2.82
C THR A 214 -5.53 24.99 -1.59
N GLY A 215 -6.84 25.28 -1.75
CA GLY A 215 -7.84 24.86 -0.77
C GLY A 215 -8.00 23.34 -0.76
N ASN A 216 -8.29 22.76 0.40
CA ASN A 216 -8.40 21.31 0.57
C ASN A 216 -9.75 20.93 1.19
N LEU A 217 -10.44 19.98 0.58
CA LEU A 217 -11.68 19.42 1.13
C LEU A 217 -11.38 18.23 2.05
N HIS A 218 -12.11 18.16 3.16
CA HIS A 218 -12.02 17.07 4.11
C HIS A 218 -12.33 15.71 3.43
N PRO A 219 -11.53 14.64 3.65
CA PRO A 219 -11.74 13.34 3.01
C PRO A 219 -13.15 12.78 3.19
N LEU A 220 -13.67 12.81 4.42
CA LEU A 220 -15.04 12.39 4.74
C LEU A 220 -16.09 13.17 3.94
N MET A 221 -15.90 14.48 3.75
CA MET A 221 -16.84 15.32 2.99
C MET A 221 -16.77 15.04 1.48
N LYS A 222 -15.59 14.71 0.97
CA LYS A 222 -15.44 14.23 -0.42
C LYS A 222 -16.20 12.91 -0.63
N VAL A 223 -16.19 12.01 0.35
CA VAL A 223 -16.95 10.75 0.29
C VAL A 223 -18.45 11.01 0.43
N ARG A 224 -18.86 11.88 1.36
CA ARG A 224 -20.26 12.32 1.50
C ARG A 224 -20.84 12.82 0.18
N ALA A 225 -20.11 13.69 -0.51
CA ALA A 225 -20.54 14.23 -1.80
C ALA A 225 -20.77 13.14 -2.86
N GLU A 226 -19.93 12.11 -2.87
CA GLU A 226 -20.04 11.00 -3.82
C GLU A 226 -21.23 10.08 -3.48
N TYR A 227 -21.44 9.75 -2.20
CA TYR A 227 -22.64 9.01 -1.76
C TYR A 227 -23.92 9.77 -2.11
N ARG A 228 -23.95 11.08 -1.82
CA ARG A 228 -25.06 11.97 -2.18
C ARG A 228 -25.34 11.92 -3.69
N GLN A 229 -24.29 11.98 -4.51
CA GLN A 229 -24.43 11.89 -5.96
C GLN A 229 -25.01 10.54 -6.41
N ILE A 230 -24.62 9.42 -5.79
CA ILE A 230 -25.14 8.09 -6.11
C ILE A 230 -26.64 8.00 -5.83
N PHE A 231 -27.11 8.52 -4.69
CA PHE A 231 -28.54 8.58 -4.39
C PHE A 231 -29.31 9.41 -5.42
N LEU A 232 -28.80 10.58 -5.79
CA LEU A 232 -29.41 11.44 -6.80
C LEU A 232 -29.47 10.75 -8.17
N GLU A 233 -28.40 10.05 -8.59
CA GLU A 233 -28.37 9.25 -9.82
C GLU A 233 -29.39 8.09 -9.80
N MET A 234 -29.73 7.57 -8.61
CA MET A 234 -30.73 6.51 -8.43
C MET A 234 -32.17 7.05 -8.25
N GLY A 235 -32.36 8.37 -8.37
CA GLY A 235 -33.67 9.02 -8.30
C GLY A 235 -34.18 9.22 -6.87
N PHE A 236 -33.29 9.23 -5.87
CA PHE A 236 -33.67 9.52 -4.49
C PHE A 236 -33.70 11.03 -4.22
N LYS A 237 -34.64 11.44 -3.37
CA LYS A 237 -34.80 12.81 -2.86
C LYS A 237 -34.14 12.94 -1.49
N GLU A 238 -33.34 13.99 -1.32
CA GLU A 238 -32.65 14.26 -0.05
C GLU A 238 -33.65 14.74 1.01
N MET A 239 -33.66 14.11 2.18
CA MET A 239 -34.50 14.48 3.33
C MET A 239 -33.84 15.62 4.13
N PRO A 240 -34.63 16.56 4.66
CA PRO A 240 -34.12 17.56 5.58
C PRO A 240 -33.80 16.92 6.93
N THR A 241 -32.55 17.05 7.38
CA THR A 241 -32.04 16.49 8.65
C THR A 241 -31.62 17.59 9.63
N ASN A 242 -32.23 18.77 9.54
CA ASN A 242 -31.85 19.99 10.26
C ASN A 242 -32.21 19.99 11.76
N ASN A 243 -32.14 18.84 12.43
CA ASN A 243 -32.44 18.62 13.84
C ASN A 243 -31.48 17.59 14.47
N PHE A 244 -30.54 18.04 15.32
CA PHE A 244 -29.72 17.10 16.11
C PHE A 244 -30.46 16.60 17.36
N ILE A 245 -31.29 17.46 17.95
CA ILE A 245 -32.17 17.09 19.05
C ILE A 245 -33.43 16.49 18.45
N GLU A 246 -33.83 15.34 18.97
CA GLU A 246 -35.07 14.66 18.61
C GLU A 246 -35.81 14.24 19.87
N SER A 247 -37.14 14.19 19.79
CA SER A 247 -37.94 13.62 20.89
C SER A 247 -37.79 12.09 20.90
N SER A 248 -37.81 11.49 22.09
CA SER A 248 -37.89 10.03 22.25
C SER A 248 -39.05 9.41 21.49
N PHE A 249 -40.16 10.14 21.35
CA PHE A 249 -41.28 9.73 20.51
C PHE A 249 -40.83 9.46 19.07
N TRP A 250 -40.28 10.45 18.37
CA TRP A 250 -39.87 10.30 16.96
C TRP A 250 -38.64 9.40 16.78
N ASN A 251 -37.72 9.41 17.75
CA ASN A 251 -36.51 8.61 17.66
C ASN A 251 -36.75 7.13 17.99
N PHE A 252 -37.75 6.78 18.79
CA PHE A 252 -37.98 5.39 19.20
C PHE A 252 -39.44 4.94 19.04
N ASP A 253 -40.39 5.61 19.70
CA ASP A 253 -41.77 5.13 19.78
C ASP A 253 -42.45 5.08 18.40
N ALA A 254 -42.25 6.10 17.56
CA ALA A 254 -42.77 6.19 16.19
C ALA A 254 -42.21 5.10 15.26
N LEU A 255 -41.05 4.53 15.60
CA LEU A 255 -40.44 3.40 14.89
C LEU A 255 -40.97 2.06 15.37
N PHE A 256 -41.91 2.02 16.31
CA PHE A 256 -42.31 0.77 16.98
C PHE A 256 -41.16 0.13 17.79
N GLN A 257 -40.22 0.93 18.32
CA GLN A 257 -39.22 0.45 19.27
C GLN A 257 -39.74 0.57 20.71
N PRO A 258 -39.76 -0.51 21.51
CA PRO A 258 -40.40 -0.50 22.82
C PRO A 258 -39.66 0.39 23.83
N GLN A 259 -40.38 0.89 24.85
CA GLN A 259 -39.83 1.82 25.86
C GLN A 259 -38.78 1.18 26.77
N GLN A 260 -38.88 -0.12 27.01
CA GLN A 260 -37.94 -0.93 27.79
C GLN A 260 -36.71 -1.39 26.98
N HIS A 261 -36.53 -0.92 25.74
CA HIS A 261 -35.41 -1.33 24.90
C HIS A 261 -34.08 -0.77 25.44
N PRO A 262 -33.01 -1.59 25.59
CA PRO A 262 -31.73 -1.16 26.17
C PRO A 262 -31.11 0.07 25.49
N ALA A 263 -31.26 0.20 24.17
CA ALA A 263 -30.78 1.38 23.45
C ALA A 263 -31.39 2.73 23.92
N ARG A 264 -32.47 2.71 24.72
CA ARG A 264 -33.06 3.90 25.34
C ARG A 264 -32.47 4.22 26.72
N ASP A 265 -31.55 3.39 27.22
CA ASP A 265 -30.88 3.65 28.49
C ASP A 265 -29.87 4.80 28.34
N ALA A 266 -29.64 5.52 29.45
CA ALA A 266 -28.67 6.62 29.50
C ALA A 266 -27.23 6.18 29.20
N HIS A 267 -26.95 4.87 29.31
CA HIS A 267 -25.67 4.28 28.92
C HIS A 267 -25.46 4.27 27.40
N ASP A 268 -26.52 4.23 26.59
CA ASP A 268 -26.43 4.16 25.12
C ASP A 268 -26.86 5.46 24.43
N THR A 269 -27.73 6.25 25.08
CA THR A 269 -28.33 7.46 24.51
C THR A 269 -27.99 8.72 25.30
N PHE A 270 -27.63 9.80 24.60
CA PHE A 270 -27.48 11.12 25.20
C PHE A 270 -28.83 11.83 25.33
N PHE A 271 -29.37 11.86 26.55
CA PHE A 271 -30.55 12.65 26.88
C PHE A 271 -30.19 14.13 27.08
N ILE A 272 -31.13 15.01 26.73
CA ILE A 272 -30.98 16.46 26.85
C ILE A 272 -31.38 16.91 28.25
N SER A 273 -30.55 17.75 28.87
CA SER A 273 -30.90 18.42 30.13
C SER A 273 -31.73 19.69 29.93
N ASP A 274 -31.48 20.43 28.84
CA ASP A 274 -32.22 21.64 28.47
C ASP A 274 -32.24 21.82 26.94
N PRO A 275 -33.40 21.84 26.26
CA PRO A 275 -34.73 21.55 26.79
C PRO A 275 -34.94 20.04 27.00
N ALA A 276 -35.25 19.61 28.25
CA ALA A 276 -35.37 18.20 28.60
C ALA A 276 -36.59 17.48 27.99
N GLU A 277 -37.69 18.19 27.78
CA GLU A 277 -38.93 17.63 27.25
C GLU A 277 -39.37 18.35 25.97
N SER A 278 -40.04 17.62 25.08
CA SER A 278 -40.77 18.15 23.93
C SER A 278 -42.24 17.75 24.01
N SER A 279 -43.10 18.65 23.55
CA SER A 279 -44.53 18.43 23.35
C SER A 279 -44.93 18.49 21.86
N ASP A 280 -43.95 18.60 20.97
CA ASP A 280 -44.15 18.78 19.53
C ASP A 280 -44.30 17.43 18.82
N PHE A 281 -45.45 16.80 19.04
CA PHE A 281 -45.87 15.61 18.32
C PHE A 281 -47.39 15.62 18.04
N PRO A 282 -47.85 15.08 16.91
CA PRO A 282 -49.27 15.03 16.58
C PRO A 282 -50.04 14.13 17.54
N LYS A 283 -51.02 14.71 18.28
CA LYS A 283 -51.76 13.99 19.33
C LYS A 283 -52.48 12.74 18.81
N GLU A 284 -53.12 12.84 17.66
CA GLU A 284 -53.83 11.70 17.05
C GLU A 284 -52.89 10.56 16.70
N TYR A 285 -51.70 10.88 16.16
CA TYR A 285 -50.69 9.88 15.86
C TYR A 285 -50.12 9.24 17.13
N LEU A 286 -49.88 10.05 18.17
CA LEU A 286 -49.42 9.55 19.47
C LEU A 286 -50.38 8.54 20.08
N GLU A 287 -51.69 8.82 20.07
CA GLU A 287 -52.68 7.87 20.64
C GLU A 287 -52.72 6.56 19.84
N LYS A 288 -52.57 6.61 18.51
CA LYS A 288 -52.46 5.39 17.68
C LYS A 288 -51.19 4.61 18.02
N VAL A 289 -50.04 5.27 18.14
CA VAL A 289 -48.77 4.64 18.52
C VAL A 289 -48.89 4.01 19.90
N LYS A 290 -49.38 4.75 20.90
CA LYS A 290 -49.62 4.25 22.26
C LYS A 290 -50.44 2.97 22.24
N LYS A 291 -51.59 2.97 21.55
CA LYS A 291 -52.48 1.81 21.44
C LYS A 291 -51.77 0.60 20.83
N VAL A 292 -51.07 0.80 19.70
CA VAL A 292 -50.40 -0.31 18.99
C VAL A 292 -49.24 -0.88 19.80
N HIS A 293 -48.52 -0.05 20.55
CA HIS A 293 -47.46 -0.50 21.45
C HIS A 293 -48.02 -1.32 22.62
N SER A 294 -49.09 -0.85 23.28
CA SER A 294 -49.61 -1.48 24.49
C SER A 294 -50.53 -2.66 24.22
N GLU A 295 -51.60 -2.43 23.47
CA GLU A 295 -52.72 -3.38 23.25
C GLU A 295 -52.59 -4.14 21.92
N GLY A 296 -51.74 -3.65 21.01
CA GLY A 296 -51.67 -4.14 19.66
C GLY A 296 -52.68 -3.47 18.72
N GLY A 297 -52.68 -3.92 17.47
CA GLY A 297 -53.46 -3.33 16.39
C GLY A 297 -52.90 -3.74 15.03
N PHE A 298 -53.71 -3.54 13.98
CA PHE A 298 -53.30 -3.82 12.60
C PHE A 298 -52.76 -5.24 12.37
N GLY A 299 -53.37 -6.24 13.02
CA GLY A 299 -52.94 -7.65 12.95
C GLY A 299 -51.81 -8.04 13.92
N SER A 300 -51.20 -7.07 14.62
CA SER A 300 -50.18 -7.31 15.64
C SER A 300 -50.76 -7.37 17.05
N LYS A 301 -50.09 -8.11 17.94
CA LYS A 301 -50.43 -8.19 19.37
C LYS A 301 -49.84 -7.05 20.20
N GLY A 302 -49.03 -6.18 19.59
CA GLY A 302 -48.26 -5.16 20.32
C GLY A 302 -47.21 -5.80 21.21
N TYR A 303 -46.66 -5.01 22.13
CA TYR A 303 -45.66 -5.45 23.11
C TYR A 303 -46.25 -5.83 24.48
N GLY A 304 -47.53 -5.54 24.74
CA GLY A 304 -48.20 -5.96 25.97
C GLY A 304 -47.70 -5.27 27.24
N TYR A 305 -47.34 -3.98 27.16
CA TYR A 305 -46.87 -3.18 28.30
C TYR A 305 -47.59 -1.83 28.38
N ASP A 306 -47.49 -1.17 29.53
CA ASP A 306 -48.07 0.17 29.74
C ASP A 306 -47.16 1.24 29.11
N TRP A 307 -47.60 1.80 27.99
CA TRP A 307 -46.88 2.87 27.29
C TRP A 307 -46.97 4.20 28.07
N SER A 308 -45.82 4.79 28.38
CA SER A 308 -45.69 6.03 29.16
C SER A 308 -45.42 7.25 28.29
N ILE A 309 -46.26 8.27 28.41
CA ILE A 309 -46.05 9.55 27.72
C ILE A 309 -44.82 10.31 28.24
N HIS A 310 -44.44 10.09 29.50
CA HIS A 310 -43.26 10.75 30.08
C HIS A 310 -41.97 10.30 29.40
N GLU A 311 -41.87 9.03 29.01
CA GLU A 311 -40.71 8.51 28.26
C GLU A 311 -40.65 9.09 26.84
N ALA A 312 -41.80 9.22 26.19
CA ALA A 312 -41.89 9.76 24.82
C ALA A 312 -41.53 11.25 24.73
N LYS A 313 -41.79 12.03 25.79
CA LYS A 313 -41.50 13.46 25.86
C LYS A 313 -40.01 13.78 26.00
N LYS A 314 -39.19 12.88 26.53
CA LYS A 314 -37.76 13.15 26.76
C LYS A 314 -37.06 13.51 25.46
N ASN A 315 -36.32 14.60 25.44
CA ASN A 315 -35.45 14.96 24.33
C ASN A 315 -34.10 14.25 24.44
N LEU A 316 -33.54 13.91 23.30
CA LEU A 316 -32.25 13.26 23.15
C LEU A 316 -31.50 13.81 21.95
N LEU A 317 -30.20 13.56 21.87
CA LEU A 317 -29.48 13.67 20.61
C LEU A 317 -29.82 12.45 19.75
N ARG A 318 -30.28 12.67 18.52
CA ARG A 318 -30.73 11.58 17.64
C ARG A 318 -29.68 10.47 17.52
N THR A 319 -30.11 9.23 17.71
CA THR A 319 -29.21 8.06 17.72
C THR A 319 -29.00 7.44 16.34
N HIS A 320 -29.92 7.75 15.42
CA HIS A 320 -29.92 7.30 14.02
C HIS A 320 -30.80 8.21 13.16
N THR A 321 -30.53 8.26 11.85
CA THR A 321 -31.33 9.08 10.91
C THR A 321 -32.73 8.53 10.64
N THR A 322 -33.04 7.33 11.13
CA THR A 322 -34.34 6.67 10.94
C THR A 322 -35.50 7.46 11.56
N ALA A 323 -35.22 8.29 12.56
CA ALA A 323 -36.19 9.25 13.10
C ALA A 323 -36.65 10.26 12.04
N VAL A 324 -35.73 10.71 11.17
CA VAL A 324 -36.04 11.61 10.05
C VAL A 324 -36.90 10.87 9.02
N SER A 325 -36.59 9.61 8.74
CA SER A 325 -37.40 8.76 7.86
C SER A 325 -38.84 8.61 8.37
N ALA A 326 -39.03 8.41 9.68
CA ALA A 326 -40.36 8.35 10.29
C ALA A 326 -41.15 9.66 10.10
N ARG A 327 -40.51 10.81 10.35
CA ARG A 327 -41.12 12.13 10.11
C ARG A 327 -41.52 12.32 8.65
N MET A 328 -40.64 11.94 7.71
CA MET A 328 -40.90 12.06 6.28
C MET A 328 -42.01 11.14 5.78
N LEU A 329 -42.09 9.91 6.29
CA LEU A 329 -43.17 8.96 5.96
C LEU A 329 -44.52 9.43 6.54
N TYR A 330 -44.52 9.94 7.77
CA TYR A 330 -45.71 10.55 8.35
C TYR A 330 -46.17 11.77 7.53
N GLN A 331 -45.25 12.68 7.20
CA GLN A 331 -45.55 13.86 6.40
C GLN A 331 -46.06 13.51 5.00
N LEU A 332 -45.52 12.46 4.36
CA LEU A 332 -45.95 12.01 3.04
C LEU A 332 -47.46 11.77 2.95
N MET A 333 -48.07 11.20 4.01
CA MET A 333 -49.51 10.95 4.04
C MET A 333 -50.32 12.24 4.25
N HIS A 334 -49.83 13.15 5.10
CA HIS A 334 -50.56 14.37 5.48
C HIS A 334 -50.50 15.45 4.40
N ASP A 335 -49.39 15.54 3.66
CA ASP A 335 -49.25 16.49 2.53
C ASP A 335 -50.05 16.06 1.29
N SER A 336 -50.33 14.76 1.16
CA SER A 336 -50.93 14.19 -0.06
C SER A 336 -52.46 14.06 -0.02
N LYS A 337 -53.14 14.68 0.95
CA LYS A 337 -54.60 14.57 1.15
C LYS A 337 -55.08 13.10 1.10
N ASP A 338 -54.37 12.22 1.80
CA ASP A 338 -54.64 10.77 1.88
C ASP A 338 -54.44 9.96 0.59
N GLU A 339 -53.87 10.55 -0.47
CA GLU A 339 -53.46 9.81 -1.68
C GLU A 339 -51.97 9.42 -1.60
N PHE A 340 -51.67 8.13 -1.46
CA PHE A 340 -50.28 7.67 -1.45
C PHE A 340 -49.60 7.80 -2.82
N LYS A 341 -48.39 8.38 -2.82
CA LYS A 341 -47.50 8.44 -3.99
C LYS A 341 -46.16 7.77 -3.66
N PRO A 342 -45.63 6.90 -4.53
CA PRO A 342 -44.34 6.26 -4.32
C PRO A 342 -43.21 7.28 -4.17
N GLN A 343 -42.30 7.05 -3.22
CA GLN A 343 -41.19 7.96 -2.94
C GLN A 343 -39.91 7.21 -2.63
N LYS A 344 -38.78 7.84 -2.99
CA LYS A 344 -37.43 7.41 -2.66
C LYS A 344 -36.73 8.53 -1.91
N TYR A 345 -36.32 8.26 -0.68
CA TYR A 345 -35.72 9.24 0.22
C TYR A 345 -34.34 8.81 0.69
N PHE A 346 -33.44 9.77 0.85
CA PHE A 346 -32.14 9.51 1.47
C PHE A 346 -31.71 10.65 2.39
N SER A 347 -30.85 10.34 3.34
CA SER A 347 -30.18 11.33 4.18
C SER A 347 -28.75 10.94 4.44
N ILE A 348 -27.87 11.93 4.59
CA ILE A 348 -26.50 11.73 5.08
C ILE A 348 -26.22 12.78 6.13
N ASP A 349 -26.27 12.37 7.39
CA ASP A 349 -26.09 13.31 8.49
C ASP A 349 -25.58 12.66 9.78
N ARG A 350 -25.15 13.51 10.71
CA ARG A 350 -24.53 13.12 11.96
C ARG A 350 -25.53 12.61 12.99
N VAL A 351 -25.17 11.56 13.70
CA VAL A 351 -25.93 10.92 14.78
C VAL A 351 -25.02 10.76 16.00
N PHE A 352 -25.63 10.55 17.17
CA PHE A 352 -24.94 10.58 18.46
C PHE A 352 -25.28 9.34 19.26
N ARG A 353 -24.26 8.65 19.78
CA ARG A 353 -24.42 7.46 20.61
C ARG A 353 -23.47 7.53 21.78
N ASN A 354 -23.94 7.20 22.97
CA ASN A 354 -23.12 7.20 24.18
C ASN A 354 -22.25 5.93 24.27
N GLU A 355 -21.54 5.61 23.20
CA GLU A 355 -20.67 4.45 23.12
C GLU A 355 -19.29 4.77 23.68
N THR A 356 -18.59 3.74 24.16
CA THR A 356 -17.21 3.88 24.64
C THR A 356 -16.29 4.22 23.46
N LEU A 357 -15.56 5.33 23.56
CA LEU A 357 -14.66 5.79 22.51
C LEU A 357 -13.49 4.81 22.30
N ASP A 358 -13.39 4.22 21.11
CA ASP A 358 -12.29 3.35 20.72
C ASP A 358 -11.69 3.76 19.35
N ALA A 359 -10.88 2.91 18.73
CA ALA A 359 -10.24 3.19 17.44
C ALA A 359 -11.23 3.18 16.25
N THR A 360 -12.42 2.63 16.45
CA THR A 360 -13.46 2.36 15.44
C THR A 360 -14.79 3.06 15.72
N HIS A 361 -15.05 3.46 16.97
CA HIS A 361 -16.30 4.05 17.43
C HIS A 361 -16.04 5.44 18.02
N LEU A 362 -16.91 6.39 17.63
CA LEU A 362 -16.97 7.75 18.15
C LEU A 362 -18.36 8.01 18.73
N ALA A 363 -18.44 8.93 19.69
CA ALA A 363 -19.70 9.39 20.25
C ALA A 363 -20.60 10.10 19.22
N GLU A 364 -20.00 10.61 18.15
CA GLU A 364 -20.69 11.19 17.00
C GLU A 364 -20.10 10.65 15.69
N PHE A 365 -20.95 10.30 14.73
CA PHE A 365 -20.55 9.83 13.40
C PHE A 365 -21.66 10.10 12.38
N HIS A 366 -21.40 9.96 11.09
CA HIS A 366 -22.39 10.21 10.04
C HIS A 366 -23.05 8.91 9.59
N GLN A 367 -24.37 8.87 9.67
CA GLN A 367 -25.19 7.81 9.14
C GLN A 367 -25.71 8.23 7.76
N ILE A 368 -25.57 7.32 6.80
CA ILE A 368 -26.22 7.36 5.50
C ILE A 368 -27.44 6.45 5.60
N GLU A 369 -28.58 6.91 5.12
CA GLU A 369 -29.81 6.12 5.08
C GLU A 369 -30.54 6.31 3.75
N GLY A 370 -31.07 5.22 3.22
CA GLY A 370 -31.94 5.19 2.05
C GLY A 370 -33.26 4.49 2.39
N VAL A 371 -34.37 5.05 1.92
CA VAL A 371 -35.74 4.57 2.17
C VAL A 371 -36.53 4.61 0.85
N ILE A 372 -37.26 3.54 0.55
CA ILE A 372 -38.18 3.49 -0.59
C ILE A 372 -39.55 3.07 -0.07
N ALA A 373 -40.56 3.87 -0.33
CA ALA A 373 -41.96 3.57 -0.07
C ALA A 373 -42.68 3.35 -1.40
N ASP A 374 -43.24 2.16 -1.61
CA ASP A 374 -44.03 1.81 -2.79
C ASP A 374 -44.98 0.63 -2.48
N ARG A 375 -45.89 0.33 -3.40
CA ARG A 375 -46.82 -0.79 -3.28
C ARG A 375 -46.13 -2.10 -3.63
N GLY A 376 -46.27 -3.12 -2.79
CA GLY A 376 -45.82 -4.49 -3.07
C GLY A 376 -44.30 -4.69 -3.16
N LEU A 377 -43.49 -3.87 -2.49
CA LEU A 377 -42.05 -4.10 -2.37
C LEU A 377 -41.76 -5.37 -1.57
N THR A 378 -40.79 -6.12 -2.05
CA THR A 378 -40.35 -7.38 -1.47
C THR A 378 -38.93 -7.28 -0.94
N LEU A 379 -38.50 -8.30 -0.20
CA LEU A 379 -37.10 -8.45 0.19
C LEU A 379 -36.16 -8.54 -1.02
N GLY A 380 -36.64 -9.08 -2.15
CA GLY A 380 -35.89 -9.14 -3.40
C GLY A 380 -35.59 -7.76 -3.98
N ASP A 381 -36.55 -6.83 -3.88
CA ASP A 381 -36.38 -5.45 -4.32
C ASP A 381 -35.32 -4.72 -3.48
N LEU A 382 -35.33 -4.94 -2.16
CA LEU A 382 -34.29 -4.43 -1.26
C LEU A 382 -32.91 -4.94 -1.67
N ILE A 383 -32.75 -6.26 -1.86
CA ILE A 383 -31.49 -6.86 -2.30
C ILE A 383 -31.04 -6.30 -3.66
N GLY A 384 -31.96 -6.16 -4.62
CA GLY A 384 -31.69 -5.61 -5.94
C GLY A 384 -31.19 -4.17 -5.89
N ILE A 385 -31.85 -3.31 -5.10
CA ILE A 385 -31.43 -1.93 -4.88
C ILE A 385 -30.07 -1.85 -4.20
N LEU A 386 -29.82 -2.68 -3.18
CA LEU A 386 -28.53 -2.73 -2.50
C LEU A 386 -27.41 -3.14 -3.47
N HIS A 387 -27.65 -4.13 -4.34
CA HIS A 387 -26.69 -4.51 -5.36
C HIS A 387 -26.36 -3.34 -6.31
N GLU A 388 -27.36 -2.62 -6.82
CA GLU A 388 -27.09 -1.47 -7.70
C GLU A 388 -26.43 -0.29 -6.96
N PHE A 389 -26.82 -0.04 -5.72
CA PHE A 389 -26.21 0.99 -4.87
C PHE A 389 -24.72 0.71 -4.63
N PHE A 390 -24.38 -0.50 -4.15
CA PHE A 390 -22.99 -0.86 -3.87
C PHE A 390 -22.14 -1.06 -5.13
N LYS A 391 -22.75 -1.50 -6.24
CA LYS A 391 -22.06 -1.55 -7.53
C LYS A 391 -21.63 -0.17 -8.01
N LYS A 392 -22.44 0.88 -7.79
CA LYS A 392 -22.02 2.28 -8.04
C LYS A 392 -20.89 2.75 -7.12
N LEU A 393 -20.72 2.11 -5.96
CA LEU A 393 -19.59 2.32 -5.04
C LEU A 393 -18.34 1.51 -5.42
N GLY A 394 -18.41 0.64 -6.43
CA GLY A 394 -17.34 -0.28 -6.82
C GLY A 394 -17.26 -1.56 -5.99
N ILE A 395 -18.35 -1.91 -5.28
CA ILE A 395 -18.45 -3.09 -4.42
C ILE A 395 -19.39 -4.11 -5.07
N GLU A 396 -18.84 -5.22 -5.55
CA GLU A 396 -19.62 -6.26 -6.25
C GLU A 396 -19.91 -7.50 -5.38
N LYS A 397 -19.00 -7.83 -4.45
CA LYS A 397 -19.08 -9.04 -3.62
C LYS A 397 -19.91 -8.77 -2.37
N LEU A 398 -21.23 -8.89 -2.47
CA LEU A 398 -22.16 -8.74 -1.35
C LEU A 398 -22.65 -10.09 -0.81
N ARG A 399 -22.89 -10.13 0.50
CA ARG A 399 -23.64 -11.18 1.20
C ARG A 399 -24.59 -10.54 2.19
N PHE A 400 -25.71 -11.21 2.40
CA PHE A 400 -26.75 -10.77 3.32
C PHE A 400 -26.91 -11.80 4.41
N LYS A 401 -27.01 -11.34 5.66
CA LYS A 401 -27.21 -12.20 6.84
C LYS A 401 -28.47 -11.74 7.56
N PRO A 402 -29.41 -12.64 7.88
CA PRO A 402 -30.58 -12.28 8.69
C PRO A 402 -30.17 -11.61 10.00
N ALA A 403 -30.86 -10.53 10.34
CA ALA A 403 -30.59 -9.72 11.52
C ALA A 403 -31.90 -9.42 12.26
N TYR A 404 -31.79 -8.69 13.36
CA TYR A 404 -32.95 -8.17 14.09
C TYR A 404 -32.80 -6.66 14.23
N ASN A 405 -33.79 -5.92 13.76
CA ASN A 405 -34.02 -4.54 14.19
C ASN A 405 -35.48 -4.43 14.67
N PRO A 406 -35.77 -3.68 15.76
CA PRO A 406 -37.12 -3.58 16.29
C PRO A 406 -38.16 -3.09 15.28
N TYR A 407 -37.74 -2.24 14.36
CA TYR A 407 -38.60 -1.54 13.40
C TYR A 407 -38.64 -2.18 12.01
N THR A 408 -37.95 -3.32 11.78
CA THR A 408 -37.99 -4.02 10.48
C THR A 408 -38.27 -5.52 10.59
N GLU A 409 -39.12 -6.02 9.70
CA GLU A 409 -39.38 -7.45 9.49
C GLU A 409 -39.73 -7.71 8.01
N PRO A 410 -38.89 -8.45 7.25
CA PRO A 410 -37.58 -9.02 7.60
C PRO A 410 -36.45 -7.98 7.69
N SER A 411 -35.35 -8.35 8.37
CA SER A 411 -34.12 -7.55 8.51
C SER A 411 -32.88 -8.30 8.05
N MET A 412 -31.89 -7.60 7.49
CA MET A 412 -30.61 -8.17 7.08
C MET A 412 -29.42 -7.22 7.26
N GLU A 413 -28.32 -7.75 7.79
CA GLU A 413 -26.98 -7.17 7.73
C GLU A 413 -26.37 -7.36 6.33
N ILE A 414 -25.57 -6.39 5.92
CA ILE A 414 -24.93 -6.33 4.60
C ILE A 414 -23.43 -6.50 4.80
N PHE A 415 -22.86 -7.53 4.18
CA PHE A 415 -21.44 -7.83 4.22
C PHE A 415 -20.81 -7.65 2.83
N SER A 416 -19.60 -7.12 2.80
CA SER A 416 -18.76 -7.09 1.60
C SER A 416 -17.41 -7.76 1.84
N TYR A 417 -16.92 -8.46 0.82
CA TYR A 417 -15.57 -9.02 0.87
C TYR A 417 -14.52 -7.94 0.63
N HIS A 418 -13.60 -7.75 1.58
CA HIS A 418 -12.51 -6.79 1.44
C HIS A 418 -11.25 -7.48 0.88
N ASP A 419 -10.88 -7.18 -0.36
CA ASP A 419 -9.78 -7.87 -1.05
C ASP A 419 -8.40 -7.69 -0.37
N GLY A 420 -8.18 -6.57 0.34
CA GLY A 420 -6.93 -6.32 1.07
C GLY A 420 -6.80 -7.09 2.38
N LEU A 421 -7.92 -7.28 3.10
CA LEU A 421 -7.97 -7.96 4.41
C LEU A 421 -8.35 -9.44 4.27
N LYS A 422 -8.87 -9.83 3.10
CA LYS A 422 -9.34 -11.18 2.76
C LYS A 422 -10.45 -11.72 3.67
N ILE A 423 -11.25 -10.83 4.26
CA ILE A 423 -12.37 -11.17 5.15
C ILE A 423 -13.67 -10.51 4.67
N TRP A 424 -14.80 -11.06 5.09
CA TRP A 424 -16.12 -10.42 4.96
C TRP A 424 -16.27 -9.39 6.07
N VAL A 425 -16.53 -8.14 5.69
CA VAL A 425 -16.69 -7.01 6.62
C VAL A 425 -18.13 -6.53 6.52
N GLU A 426 -18.74 -6.27 7.67
CA GLU A 426 -20.06 -5.64 7.74
C GLU A 426 -19.95 -4.17 7.28
N ILE A 427 -20.77 -3.83 6.28
CA ILE A 427 -20.78 -2.50 5.65
C ILE A 427 -22.11 -1.77 5.82
N GLY A 428 -23.14 -2.40 6.37
CA GLY A 428 -24.44 -1.77 6.62
C GLY A 428 -25.49 -2.74 7.14
N ASN A 429 -26.66 -2.19 7.45
CA ASN A 429 -27.85 -2.92 7.92
C ASN A 429 -29.07 -2.45 7.10
N SER A 430 -30.09 -3.28 6.98
CA SER A 430 -31.27 -3.01 6.18
C SER A 430 -32.47 -3.85 6.61
N GLY A 431 -33.65 -3.49 6.14
CA GLY A 431 -34.86 -4.28 6.35
C GLY A 431 -36.11 -3.65 5.74
N VAL A 432 -37.24 -4.31 5.96
CA VAL A 432 -38.57 -3.85 5.55
C VAL A 432 -39.29 -3.32 6.78
N PHE A 433 -39.73 -2.07 6.78
CA PHE A 433 -40.38 -1.47 7.96
C PHE A 433 -41.66 -2.23 8.32
N ARG A 434 -41.84 -2.39 9.63
CA ARG A 434 -42.96 -3.12 10.22
C ARG A 434 -44.31 -2.43 9.96
N PRO A 435 -45.39 -3.19 9.74
CA PRO A 435 -46.74 -2.62 9.64
C PRO A 435 -47.14 -1.81 10.88
N GLU A 436 -46.70 -2.22 12.07
CA GLU A 436 -46.97 -1.51 13.33
C GLU A 436 -46.31 -0.13 13.41
N MET A 437 -45.28 0.12 12.61
CA MET A 437 -44.69 1.44 12.43
C MET A 437 -45.49 2.26 11.40
N LEU A 438 -45.81 1.66 10.25
CA LEU A 438 -46.35 2.38 9.07
C LEU A 438 -47.85 2.66 9.16
N LEU A 439 -48.67 1.70 9.58
CA LEU A 439 -50.12 1.80 9.55
C LEU A 439 -50.67 2.87 10.53
N PRO A 440 -50.10 3.06 11.74
CA PRO A 440 -50.46 4.18 12.60
C PRO A 440 -50.22 5.55 11.99
N MET A 441 -49.24 5.69 11.08
CA MET A 441 -48.95 6.93 10.35
C MET A 441 -50.02 7.25 9.30
N GLY A 442 -50.86 6.27 8.94
CA GLY A 442 -51.90 6.39 7.92
C GLY A 442 -51.54 5.82 6.55
N LEU A 443 -50.38 5.16 6.41
CA LEU A 443 -50.03 4.52 5.13
C LEU A 443 -51.01 3.39 4.80
N PRO A 444 -51.41 3.21 3.53
CA PRO A 444 -52.26 2.09 3.11
C PRO A 444 -51.63 0.72 3.37
N GLU A 445 -52.45 -0.31 3.61
CA GLU A 445 -51.99 -1.67 3.92
C GLU A 445 -51.17 -2.35 2.82
N ASP A 446 -51.38 -1.95 1.57
CA ASP A 446 -50.64 -2.48 0.42
C ASP A 446 -49.34 -1.70 0.12
N VAL A 447 -49.06 -0.66 0.90
CA VAL A 447 -47.80 0.08 0.85
C VAL A 447 -46.79 -0.55 1.80
N THR A 448 -45.61 -0.80 1.25
CA THR A 448 -44.47 -1.38 1.93
C THR A 448 -43.29 -0.43 1.85
N VAL A 449 -42.47 -0.38 2.90
CA VAL A 449 -41.31 0.50 2.92
C VAL A 449 -40.05 -0.31 3.21
N ILE A 450 -39.07 -0.21 2.32
CA ILE A 450 -37.76 -0.84 2.48
C ILE A 450 -36.71 0.22 2.78
N ALA A 451 -35.78 -0.09 3.69
CA ALA A 451 -34.78 0.86 4.12
C ALA A 451 -33.42 0.18 4.37
N TRP A 452 -32.35 0.96 4.27
CA TRP A 452 -31.01 0.55 4.63
C TRP A 452 -30.19 1.71 5.16
N GLY A 453 -29.20 1.40 6.00
CA GLY A 453 -28.30 2.36 6.57
C GLY A 453 -26.86 1.85 6.68
N LEU A 454 -25.91 2.77 6.58
CA LEU A 454 -24.49 2.51 6.80
C LEU A 454 -23.77 3.75 7.34
N SER A 455 -22.62 3.54 8.00
CA SER A 455 -21.73 4.62 8.41
C SER A 455 -20.96 5.19 7.21
N LEU A 456 -20.72 6.50 7.20
CA LEU A 456 -19.87 7.15 6.22
C LEU A 456 -18.37 6.97 6.52
N GLU A 457 -18.02 6.90 7.81
CA GLU A 457 -16.64 6.82 8.30
C GLU A 457 -15.97 5.51 7.90
N ARG A 458 -16.62 4.37 8.10
CA ARG A 458 -16.01 3.05 7.83
C ARG A 458 -15.62 2.86 6.35
N PRO A 459 -16.48 3.15 5.35
CA PRO A 459 -16.07 3.14 3.94
C PRO A 459 -14.96 4.16 3.63
N THR A 460 -14.97 5.32 4.27
CA THR A 460 -13.93 6.34 4.10
C THR A 460 -12.58 5.86 4.62
N MET A 461 -12.55 5.26 5.80
CA MET A 461 -11.36 4.67 6.41
C MET A 461 -10.76 3.59 5.52
N ILE A 462 -11.59 2.65 5.05
CA ILE A 462 -11.16 1.58 4.14
C ILE A 462 -10.57 2.18 2.84
N LYS A 463 -11.25 3.17 2.26
CA LYS A 463 -10.85 3.77 0.99
C LYS A 463 -9.51 4.50 1.06
N TYR A 464 -9.27 5.26 2.13
CA TYR A 464 -8.05 6.04 2.30
C TYR A 464 -6.96 5.30 3.09
N GLY A 465 -7.21 4.07 3.54
CA GLY A 465 -6.27 3.29 4.34
C GLY A 465 -5.99 3.92 5.70
N ILE A 466 -7.04 4.37 6.39
CA ILE A 466 -6.97 4.98 7.71
C ILE A 466 -7.41 3.95 8.75
N ASP A 467 -6.53 3.63 9.70
CA ASP A 467 -6.78 2.60 10.70
C ASP A 467 -7.55 3.13 11.93
N ASN A 468 -7.43 4.42 12.23
CA ASN A 468 -8.06 5.05 13.40
C ASN A 468 -9.03 6.16 12.98
N ILE A 469 -10.29 6.04 13.42
CA ILE A 469 -11.35 7.00 13.10
C ILE A 469 -11.05 8.43 13.59
N ARG A 470 -10.24 8.59 14.64
CA ARG A 470 -9.84 9.89 15.21
C ARG A 470 -8.83 10.65 14.34
N ASP A 471 -8.13 9.93 13.46
CA ASP A 471 -7.27 10.55 12.45
C ASP A 471 -8.08 11.08 11.27
N LEU A 472 -9.34 10.63 11.14
CA LEU A 472 -10.29 11.08 10.14
C LEU A 472 -11.27 12.14 10.66
N CYS A 473 -11.71 12.07 11.92
CA CYS A 473 -12.76 12.91 12.47
C CYS A 473 -12.29 13.65 13.74
N GLY A 474 -12.69 14.92 13.86
CA GLY A 474 -12.47 15.74 15.05
C GLY A 474 -11.31 16.73 14.94
N HIS A 475 -11.08 17.49 16.02
CA HIS A 475 -10.14 18.60 16.04
C HIS A 475 -8.66 18.19 16.02
N LYS A 476 -8.34 16.90 16.22
CA LYS A 476 -6.97 16.36 16.21
C LYS A 476 -6.52 15.87 14.82
N ILE A 477 -7.33 16.09 13.79
CA ILE A 477 -7.03 15.66 12.43
C ILE A 477 -5.69 16.21 11.92
N ASN A 478 -4.93 15.36 11.24
CA ASN A 478 -3.71 15.77 10.56
C ASN A 478 -4.04 16.57 9.28
N LEU A 479 -3.88 17.89 9.31
CA LEU A 479 -4.14 18.74 8.14
C LEU A 479 -3.23 18.42 6.93
N LYS A 480 -2.02 17.88 7.14
CA LYS A 480 -1.16 17.43 6.04
C LYS A 480 -1.77 16.21 5.33
N MET A 481 -2.47 15.34 6.07
CA MET A 481 -3.22 14.23 5.49
C MET A 481 -4.37 14.75 4.63
N VAL A 482 -5.12 15.74 5.12
CA VAL A 482 -6.20 16.38 4.36
C VAL A 482 -5.69 17.00 3.05
N ALA A 483 -4.55 17.69 3.09
CA ALA A 483 -3.94 18.33 1.92
C ALA A 483 -3.39 17.33 0.90
N LYS A 484 -2.80 16.22 1.36
CA LYS A 484 -2.24 15.18 0.48
C LYS A 484 -3.28 14.24 -0.09
N ASN A 485 -4.44 14.11 0.57
CA ASN A 485 -5.43 13.12 0.20
C ASN A 485 -6.03 13.42 -1.18
N PRO A 486 -6.06 12.42 -2.08
CA PRO A 486 -6.54 12.62 -3.44
C PRO A 486 -8.03 12.97 -3.48
N ILE A 487 -8.53 13.30 -4.67
CA ILE A 487 -9.96 13.43 -4.92
C ILE A 487 -10.63 12.08 -4.64
N CYS A 488 -11.76 12.11 -3.94
CA CYS A 488 -12.60 10.93 -3.79
C CYS A 488 -13.15 10.55 -5.16
N ARG A 489 -12.60 9.49 -5.76
CA ARG A 489 -13.23 8.77 -6.87
C ARG A 489 -13.58 7.41 -6.31
N LEU A 490 -14.85 7.17 -5.95
CA LEU A 490 -15.27 5.77 -5.79
C LEU A 490 -15.13 5.23 -7.20
N ASP A 491 -14.44 4.10 -7.40
CA ASP A 491 -14.04 3.66 -8.74
C ASP A 491 -15.31 3.36 -9.58
N LYS A 492 -15.95 4.41 -10.13
CA LYS A 492 -17.07 4.40 -11.07
C LYS A 492 -16.64 3.82 -12.42
N ASP A 493 -15.33 3.55 -12.56
CA ASP A 493 -14.75 2.85 -13.68
C ASP A 493 -14.50 1.38 -13.29
N SER A 494 -15.42 0.55 -13.75
CA SER A 494 -15.12 -0.82 -14.19
C SER A 494 -14.05 -0.86 -15.31
N ARG A 495 -13.51 0.29 -15.75
CA ARG A 495 -12.38 0.42 -16.69
C ARG A 495 -10.99 0.37 -16.05
N ARG A 496 -10.83 -0.15 -14.83
CA ARG A 496 -9.51 -0.26 -14.17
C ARG A 496 -8.99 -1.68 -13.89
N PRO A 497 -8.93 -2.61 -14.87
CA PRO A 497 -8.05 -3.77 -14.74
C PRO A 497 -6.58 -3.40 -15.04
N LEU A 498 -6.30 -2.64 -16.11
CA LEU A 498 -4.98 -2.67 -16.75
C LEU A 498 -3.87 -1.95 -15.96
N ALA A 499 -4.09 -0.73 -15.47
CA ALA A 499 -3.04 0.02 -14.75
C ALA A 499 -2.68 -0.60 -13.38
N ASN A 500 -3.66 -1.21 -12.70
CA ASN A 500 -3.42 -1.94 -11.46
C ASN A 500 -2.79 -3.32 -11.74
N LEU A 501 -3.21 -4.02 -12.80
CA LEU A 501 -2.57 -5.26 -13.24
C LEU A 501 -1.10 -5.02 -13.62
N LEU A 502 -0.81 -3.96 -14.38
CA LEU A 502 0.55 -3.57 -14.76
C LEU A 502 1.39 -3.19 -13.55
N ARG A 503 0.85 -2.46 -12.56
CA ARG A 503 1.56 -2.17 -11.30
C ARG A 503 1.81 -3.43 -10.47
N VAL A 504 0.90 -4.40 -10.49
CA VAL A 504 1.08 -5.69 -9.81
C VAL A 504 2.14 -6.53 -10.53
N VAL A 505 2.12 -6.55 -11.86
CA VAL A 505 3.12 -7.23 -12.71
C VAL A 505 4.49 -6.61 -12.50
N ASP A 506 4.60 -5.29 -12.53
CA ASP A 506 5.86 -4.55 -12.37
C ASP A 506 6.44 -4.73 -10.95
N ARG A 507 5.59 -4.62 -9.90
CA ARG A 507 6.03 -4.92 -8.52
C ARG A 507 6.47 -6.38 -8.36
N ARG A 508 5.80 -7.33 -9.01
CA ARG A 508 6.21 -8.75 -9.00
C ARG A 508 7.52 -8.95 -9.75
N TRP A 509 7.71 -8.30 -10.90
CA TRP A 509 8.96 -8.29 -11.65
C TRP A 509 10.13 -7.82 -10.78
N THR A 510 10.00 -6.67 -10.13
CA THR A 510 11.04 -6.14 -9.23
C THR A 510 11.32 -7.07 -8.04
N THR A 511 10.27 -7.70 -7.49
CA THR A 511 10.41 -8.64 -6.38
C THR A 511 11.14 -9.90 -6.81
N ILE A 512 10.81 -10.45 -7.98
CA ILE A 512 11.46 -11.65 -8.51
C ILE A 512 12.91 -11.34 -8.91
N GLU A 513 13.19 -10.19 -9.54
CA GLU A 513 14.56 -9.76 -9.81
C GLU A 513 15.39 -9.66 -8.54
N SER A 514 14.82 -9.11 -7.46
CA SER A 514 15.49 -9.05 -6.16
C SER A 514 15.81 -10.45 -5.60
N VAL A 515 14.86 -11.39 -5.66
CA VAL A 515 15.07 -12.77 -5.20
C VAL A 515 16.09 -13.50 -6.06
N ILE A 516 16.05 -13.34 -7.38
CA ILE A 516 17.04 -13.92 -8.30
C ILE A 516 18.42 -13.36 -7.99
N ASN A 517 18.55 -12.05 -7.82
CA ASN A 517 19.82 -11.40 -7.48
C ASN A 517 20.36 -11.86 -6.10
N GLN A 518 19.47 -12.12 -5.14
CA GLN A 518 19.87 -12.69 -3.85
C GLN A 518 20.36 -14.13 -3.99
N ILE A 519 19.68 -14.96 -4.79
CA ILE A 519 20.05 -16.35 -5.02
C ILE A 519 21.35 -16.44 -5.81
N THR A 520 21.51 -15.67 -6.89
CA THR A 520 22.75 -15.67 -7.67
C THR A 520 23.94 -15.21 -6.85
N LYS A 521 23.74 -14.22 -5.96
CA LYS A 521 24.76 -13.79 -4.99
C LYS A 521 25.05 -14.85 -3.93
N LYS A 522 24.04 -15.61 -3.48
CA LYS A 522 24.17 -16.69 -2.49
C LYS A 522 24.93 -17.90 -3.03
N TYR A 523 24.76 -18.22 -4.31
CA TYR A 523 25.37 -19.40 -4.94
C TYR A 523 26.54 -19.08 -5.89
N GLY A 524 26.97 -17.81 -5.97
CA GLY A 524 28.13 -17.39 -6.77
C GLY A 524 27.93 -17.52 -8.29
N ILE A 525 26.69 -17.40 -8.77
CA ILE A 525 26.33 -17.58 -10.18
C ILE A 525 26.41 -16.22 -10.91
N SER A 526 27.23 -16.12 -11.95
CA SER A 526 27.25 -14.93 -12.84
C SER A 526 26.19 -15.06 -13.93
N LEU A 527 25.41 -14.00 -14.15
CA LEU A 527 24.40 -13.90 -15.21
C LEU A 527 24.96 -13.04 -16.36
N ASP A 528 25.88 -13.58 -17.15
CA ASP A 528 26.41 -12.85 -18.31
C ASP A 528 25.46 -13.01 -19.51
N SER A 529 25.14 -11.89 -20.16
CA SER A 529 24.49 -11.89 -21.48
C SER A 529 25.50 -12.41 -22.50
N VAL A 530 25.20 -13.54 -23.15
CA VAL A 530 26.07 -14.06 -24.22
C VAL A 530 25.64 -13.41 -25.53
N PRO A 531 26.55 -12.78 -26.31
CA PRO A 531 26.22 -12.30 -27.65
C PRO A 531 25.84 -13.50 -28.52
N VAL A 532 24.64 -13.48 -29.09
CA VAL A 532 24.20 -14.54 -30.01
C VAL A 532 24.68 -14.19 -31.41
N THR A 533 25.56 -15.01 -31.99
CA THR A 533 25.86 -14.97 -33.41
C THR A 533 24.71 -15.64 -34.16
N ILE A 534 23.87 -14.85 -34.84
CA ILE A 534 22.78 -15.38 -35.69
C ILE A 534 23.07 -14.97 -37.13
N GLY A 535 23.04 -15.97 -38.02
CA GLY A 535 23.29 -15.80 -39.45
C GLY A 535 22.28 -14.89 -40.15
N ASN A 536 22.73 -14.29 -41.25
CA ASN A 536 21.96 -13.41 -42.15
C ASN A 536 20.53 -13.92 -42.37
N THR A 537 19.56 -13.29 -41.70
CA THR A 537 18.13 -13.44 -42.02
C THR A 537 17.58 -12.05 -42.29
N ASN A 538 16.97 -11.89 -43.47
CA ASN A 538 16.43 -10.62 -43.95
C ASN A 538 15.41 -10.01 -42.96
N PRO A 539 15.29 -8.67 -42.91
CA PRO A 539 14.34 -8.00 -42.02
C PRO A 539 12.91 -8.46 -42.32
N SER A 540 12.27 -9.09 -41.33
CA SER A 540 10.91 -9.63 -41.44
C SER A 540 9.91 -8.55 -41.02
N SER A 541 8.97 -8.20 -41.91
CA SER A 541 7.87 -7.27 -41.61
C SER A 541 6.59 -8.04 -41.34
N PHE A 542 5.95 -7.76 -40.21
CA PHE A 542 4.74 -8.42 -39.73
C PHE A 542 3.60 -7.41 -39.66
N VAL A 543 2.43 -7.78 -40.17
CA VAL A 543 1.21 -6.95 -40.05
C VAL A 543 0.19 -7.69 -39.21
N VAL A 544 -0.24 -7.11 -38.09
CA VAL A 544 -1.26 -7.67 -37.22
C VAL A 544 -2.50 -6.79 -37.28
N PHE A 545 -3.61 -7.36 -37.72
CA PHE A 545 -4.93 -6.75 -37.58
C PHE A 545 -5.54 -7.12 -36.24
N ALA A 546 -6.09 -6.13 -35.54
CA ALA A 546 -6.73 -6.32 -34.25
C ALA A 546 -7.95 -5.41 -34.10
N ASP A 547 -8.99 -5.89 -33.42
CA ASP A 547 -10.16 -5.08 -33.08
C ASP A 547 -9.85 -4.22 -31.84
N PRO A 548 -10.10 -2.90 -31.85
CA PRO A 548 -9.94 -2.06 -30.68
C PRO A 548 -10.73 -2.54 -29.44
N LYS A 549 -11.84 -3.27 -29.65
CA LYS A 549 -12.62 -3.86 -28.55
C LYS A 549 -11.95 -5.09 -27.94
N TYR A 550 -11.00 -5.70 -28.64
CA TYR A 550 -10.27 -6.91 -28.27
C TYR A 550 -8.76 -6.78 -28.57
N PRO A 551 -8.02 -5.88 -27.87
CA PRO A 551 -6.60 -5.67 -28.16
C PRO A 551 -5.74 -6.88 -27.75
N PRO A 552 -4.76 -7.29 -28.57
CA PRO A 552 -3.93 -8.47 -28.29
C PRO A 552 -2.80 -8.15 -27.31
N PHE A 553 -3.16 -7.88 -26.05
CA PHE A 553 -2.20 -7.48 -25.01
C PHE A 553 -1.19 -8.58 -24.66
N SER A 554 -1.50 -9.85 -24.92
CA SER A 554 -0.57 -10.96 -24.61
C SER A 554 0.69 -10.97 -25.47
N ILE A 555 0.68 -10.25 -26.60
CA ILE A 555 1.84 -10.16 -27.50
C ILE A 555 2.92 -9.22 -26.91
N VAL A 556 2.52 -8.25 -26.08
CA VAL A 556 3.41 -7.24 -25.46
C VAL A 556 4.60 -7.85 -24.70
N PRO A 557 4.42 -8.78 -23.75
CA PRO A 557 5.55 -9.38 -23.03
C PRO A 557 6.52 -10.12 -23.96
N ILE A 558 6.01 -10.82 -24.98
CA ILE A 558 6.86 -11.56 -25.93
C ILE A 558 7.68 -10.60 -26.78
N ILE A 559 7.08 -9.51 -27.25
CA ILE A 559 7.79 -8.47 -27.99
C ILE A 559 8.86 -7.82 -27.10
N ASN A 560 8.55 -7.51 -25.84
CA ASN A 560 9.54 -6.95 -24.92
C ASN A 560 10.71 -7.92 -24.68
N SER A 561 10.46 -9.23 -24.58
CA SER A 561 11.52 -10.24 -24.52
C SER A 561 12.34 -10.35 -25.81
N LEU A 562 11.72 -10.14 -26.98
CA LEU A 562 12.40 -10.14 -28.27
C LEU A 562 13.26 -8.88 -28.49
N LYS A 563 12.95 -7.74 -27.84
CA LYS A 563 13.75 -6.50 -27.92
C LYS A 563 15.19 -6.67 -27.42
N ASP A 564 15.42 -7.62 -26.52
CA ASP A 564 16.76 -7.95 -26.03
C ASP A 564 17.65 -8.56 -27.13
N GLN A 565 17.06 -9.12 -28.19
CA GLN A 565 17.76 -9.84 -29.26
C GLN A 565 17.61 -9.18 -30.64
N PHE A 566 16.47 -8.53 -30.91
CA PHE A 566 16.14 -7.89 -32.19
C PHE A 566 15.89 -6.39 -32.00
N PHE A 567 16.20 -5.60 -33.03
CA PHE A 567 15.76 -4.21 -33.09
C PHE A 567 14.33 -4.16 -33.63
N ILE A 568 13.34 -4.00 -32.75
CA ILE A 568 11.92 -4.07 -33.12
C ILE A 568 11.36 -2.67 -33.35
N ARG A 569 10.96 -2.36 -34.59
CA ARG A 569 10.20 -1.15 -34.94
C ARG A 569 8.70 -1.45 -34.89
N ILE A 570 7.98 -0.73 -34.04
CA ILE A 570 6.52 -0.89 -33.88
C ILE A 570 5.82 0.33 -34.48
N SER A 571 4.81 0.10 -35.31
CA SER A 571 3.95 1.14 -35.88
C SER A 571 2.49 0.77 -35.66
N LEU A 572 1.67 1.74 -35.24
CA LEU A 572 0.25 1.57 -34.98
C LEU A 572 -0.56 2.39 -35.98
N HIS A 573 -1.44 1.73 -36.72
CA HIS A 573 -2.33 2.34 -37.70
C HIS A 573 -3.79 2.09 -37.33
N VAL A 574 -4.68 2.93 -37.82
CA VAL A 574 -6.13 2.83 -37.62
C VAL A 574 -6.77 2.73 -39.00
N HIS A 575 -7.56 1.70 -39.24
CA HIS A 575 -8.30 1.53 -40.48
C HIS A 575 -9.49 2.51 -40.54
N SER A 576 -9.81 3.00 -41.73
CA SER A 576 -10.89 3.98 -41.99
C SER A 576 -12.26 3.56 -41.44
N ASP A 577 -12.50 2.26 -41.39
CA ASP A 577 -13.78 1.66 -40.99
C ASP A 577 -13.96 1.58 -39.45
N THR A 578 -13.02 2.14 -38.69
CA THR A 578 -13.00 2.07 -37.22
C THR A 578 -13.60 3.34 -36.59
N PRO A 579 -14.63 3.27 -35.73
CA PRO A 579 -15.29 4.44 -35.16
C PRO A 579 -14.37 5.29 -34.27
N THR A 580 -14.24 6.59 -34.56
CA THR A 580 -13.23 7.52 -34.00
C THR A 580 -13.27 7.72 -32.48
N GLN A 581 -14.39 7.44 -31.81
CA GLN A 581 -14.57 7.65 -30.36
C GLN A 581 -13.79 6.66 -29.46
N ILE A 582 -13.38 5.48 -29.96
CA ILE A 582 -12.72 4.43 -29.15
C ILE A 582 -11.18 4.53 -29.19
N ILE A 583 -10.63 5.34 -30.11
CA ILE A 583 -9.31 5.05 -30.70
C ILE A 583 -8.17 5.81 -30.02
N SER A 584 -8.37 7.04 -29.53
CA SER A 584 -7.25 7.88 -29.06
C SER A 584 -6.56 7.35 -27.79
N ASN A 585 -7.30 6.73 -26.88
CA ASN A 585 -6.76 6.30 -25.59
C ASN A 585 -6.15 4.90 -25.68
N ILE A 586 -6.83 3.94 -26.33
CA ILE A 586 -6.29 2.58 -26.52
C ILE A 586 -5.04 2.60 -27.41
N HIS A 587 -5.02 3.40 -28.47
CA HIS A 587 -3.86 3.52 -29.34
C HIS A 587 -2.64 4.07 -28.59
N ARG A 588 -2.83 5.11 -27.77
CA ARG A 588 -1.78 5.69 -26.92
C ARG A 588 -1.33 4.73 -25.83
N ASP A 589 -2.27 4.11 -25.12
CA ASP A 589 -1.97 3.23 -24.00
C ASP A 589 -1.28 1.94 -24.48
N PHE A 590 -1.68 1.38 -25.63
CA PHE A 590 -0.99 0.24 -26.24
C PHE A 590 0.41 0.60 -26.72
N PHE A 591 0.63 1.80 -27.28
CA PHE A 591 1.96 2.29 -27.64
C PHE A 591 2.87 2.46 -26.41
N ALA A 592 2.33 3.01 -25.31
CA ALA A 592 3.06 3.24 -24.07
C ALA A 592 3.56 1.94 -23.40
N LEU A 593 2.98 0.77 -23.73
CA LEU A 593 3.43 -0.53 -23.25
C LEU A 593 4.77 -0.98 -23.84
N PHE A 594 5.23 -0.32 -24.91
CA PHE A 594 6.51 -0.61 -25.53
C PHE A 594 7.52 0.45 -25.11
N GLU A 595 8.43 0.11 -24.18
CA GLU A 595 9.53 1.02 -23.82
C GLU A 595 10.37 1.38 -25.05
N ASN A 596 10.58 2.67 -25.28
CA ASN A 596 11.58 3.20 -26.19
C ASN A 596 12.88 3.40 -25.42
N LYS A 597 13.71 2.36 -25.33
CA LYS A 597 15.14 2.56 -25.09
C LYS A 597 15.82 2.50 -26.44
N GLU A 598 16.14 3.67 -26.99
CA GLU A 598 17.06 3.75 -28.12
C GLU A 598 18.45 3.35 -27.63
N ASP A 599 18.79 2.08 -27.82
CA ASP A 599 20.15 1.60 -27.59
C ASP A 599 20.84 1.50 -28.96
N ASN A 600 21.42 2.62 -29.41
CA ASN A 600 22.12 2.76 -30.70
C ASN A 600 23.47 2.00 -30.75
N THR A 601 23.74 1.09 -29.81
CA THR A 601 25.08 0.54 -29.59
C THR A 601 25.27 -0.93 -30.01
N LEU A 602 24.22 -1.63 -30.49
CA LEU A 602 24.34 -3.05 -30.89
C LEU A 602 23.81 -3.33 -32.29
N ASN A 603 24.63 -3.99 -33.11
CA ASN A 603 24.35 -4.42 -34.48
C ASN A 603 23.36 -5.63 -34.49
N ARG A 604 22.08 -5.39 -34.15
CA ARG A 604 21.02 -6.41 -34.05
C ARG A 604 20.16 -6.47 -35.32
N PRO A 605 19.66 -7.65 -35.74
CA PRO A 605 18.71 -7.78 -36.84
C PRO A 605 17.40 -7.03 -36.54
N SER A 606 16.80 -6.40 -37.56
CA SER A 606 15.60 -5.57 -37.41
C SER A 606 14.31 -6.30 -37.75
N ILE A 607 13.29 -6.15 -36.91
CA ILE A 607 11.93 -6.65 -37.13
C ILE A 607 10.99 -5.43 -37.20
N SER A 608 10.10 -5.38 -38.18
CA SER A 608 9.07 -4.33 -38.27
C SER A 608 7.69 -4.92 -38.00
N LEU A 609 7.08 -4.53 -36.89
CA LEU A 609 5.71 -4.90 -36.54
C LEU A 609 4.76 -3.73 -36.80
N LYS A 610 3.77 -3.95 -37.66
CA LYS A 610 2.69 -3.02 -37.97
C LYS A 610 1.40 -3.54 -37.35
N MET A 611 0.89 -2.85 -36.35
CA MET A 611 -0.40 -3.12 -35.73
C MET A 611 -1.46 -2.24 -36.40
N VAL A 612 -2.52 -2.82 -36.94
CA VAL A 612 -3.60 -2.10 -37.62
C VAL A 612 -4.92 -2.38 -36.92
N TRP A 613 -5.49 -1.33 -36.32
CA TRP A 613 -6.79 -1.40 -35.68
C TRP A 613 -7.91 -1.46 -36.73
N LYS A 614 -8.70 -2.54 -36.73
CA LYS A 614 -9.81 -2.78 -37.67
C LYS A 614 -10.90 -3.62 -36.98
N PRO A 615 -12.20 -3.36 -37.20
CA PRO A 615 -13.29 -4.12 -36.56
C PRO A 615 -13.42 -5.54 -37.16
N ILE A 616 -12.50 -6.43 -36.80
CA ILE A 616 -12.42 -7.82 -37.29
C ILE A 616 -12.99 -8.85 -36.31
N GLY A 617 -13.52 -8.40 -35.16
CA GLY A 617 -14.00 -9.28 -34.09
C GLY A 617 -12.90 -9.77 -33.16
N MET A 618 -13.16 -10.88 -32.47
CA MET A 618 -12.34 -11.35 -31.34
C MET A 618 -10.94 -11.88 -31.73
N ASP A 619 -10.78 -12.40 -32.95
CA ASP A 619 -9.54 -13.07 -33.37
C ASP A 619 -8.58 -12.12 -34.09
N SER A 620 -7.52 -11.71 -33.40
CA SER A 620 -6.41 -10.98 -34.01
C SER A 620 -5.75 -11.81 -35.12
N THR A 621 -5.35 -11.15 -36.21
CA THR A 621 -4.86 -11.82 -37.42
C THR A 621 -3.48 -11.29 -37.83
N LEU A 622 -2.49 -12.17 -37.93
CA LEU A 622 -1.15 -11.88 -38.41
C LEU A 622 -0.99 -12.26 -39.87
N ILE A 623 -0.43 -11.34 -40.65
CA ILE A 623 -0.07 -11.49 -42.05
C ILE A 623 1.45 -11.36 -42.19
N LEU A 624 2.07 -12.39 -42.76
CA LEU A 624 3.51 -12.47 -43.01
C LEU A 624 3.86 -11.91 -44.39
N ASN A 625 3.05 -12.25 -45.41
CA ASN A 625 3.15 -11.69 -46.76
C ASN A 625 1.73 -11.48 -47.33
N PRO A 626 1.33 -10.24 -47.68
CA PRO A 626 0.01 -9.94 -48.22
C PRO A 626 -0.34 -10.69 -49.52
N LEU A 627 0.67 -11.18 -50.26
CA LEU A 627 0.49 -11.74 -51.60
C LEU A 627 0.57 -13.27 -51.67
N SER A 628 0.99 -13.98 -50.61
CA SER A 628 1.25 -15.43 -50.72
C SER A 628 1.08 -16.28 -49.45
N SER A 629 0.79 -15.71 -48.28
CA SER A 629 0.66 -16.50 -47.03
C SER A 629 -0.77 -16.52 -46.51
N SER A 630 -1.25 -17.71 -46.13
CA SER A 630 -2.49 -17.85 -45.36
C SER A 630 -2.39 -17.08 -44.04
N PRO A 631 -3.40 -16.28 -43.67
CA PRO A 631 -3.36 -15.46 -42.45
C PRO A 631 -3.36 -16.34 -41.20
N ILE A 632 -2.48 -16.04 -40.24
CA ILE A 632 -2.46 -16.68 -38.92
C ILE A 632 -3.52 -16.00 -38.07
N LYS A 633 -4.58 -16.71 -37.70
CA LYS A 633 -5.69 -16.17 -36.90
C LYS A 633 -5.63 -16.65 -35.46
N GLY A 634 -6.02 -15.76 -34.54
CA GLY A 634 -6.13 -16.04 -33.11
C GLY A 634 -4.84 -15.70 -32.35
N GLU A 635 -5.00 -15.03 -31.21
CA GLU A 635 -3.89 -14.49 -30.40
C GLU A 635 -2.86 -15.56 -29.97
N ILE A 636 -3.32 -16.78 -29.67
CA ILE A 636 -2.44 -17.92 -29.34
C ILE A 636 -1.55 -18.32 -30.51
N ASN A 637 -2.07 -18.33 -31.74
CA ASN A 637 -1.28 -18.69 -32.91
C ASN A 637 -0.28 -17.59 -33.27
N LEU A 638 -0.61 -16.33 -32.98
CA LEU A 638 0.32 -15.21 -33.06
C LEU A 638 1.47 -15.40 -32.07
N ILE A 639 1.17 -15.73 -30.81
CA ILE A 639 2.14 -16.04 -29.77
C ILE A 639 3.05 -17.20 -30.18
N ARG A 640 2.47 -18.32 -30.65
CA ARG A 640 3.21 -19.49 -31.16
C ARG A 640 4.19 -19.08 -32.25
N TYR A 641 3.77 -18.23 -33.17
CA TYR A 641 4.61 -17.74 -34.25
C TYR A 641 5.76 -16.87 -33.75
N PHE A 642 5.49 -15.86 -32.90
CA PHE A 642 6.54 -14.99 -32.35
C PHE A 642 7.55 -15.75 -31.48
N ILE A 643 7.10 -16.77 -30.75
CA ILE A 643 7.98 -17.67 -29.98
C ILE A 643 8.93 -18.44 -30.90
N ARG A 644 8.45 -18.92 -32.06
CA ARG A 644 9.28 -19.64 -33.05
C ARG A 644 10.35 -18.76 -33.71
N LEU A 645 10.23 -17.43 -33.64
CA LEU A 645 11.27 -16.50 -34.10
C LEU A 645 12.47 -16.42 -33.15
N MET A 646 12.32 -16.90 -31.91
CA MET A 646 13.46 -17.04 -31.00
C MET A 646 14.36 -18.15 -31.52
N PRO A 647 15.69 -17.93 -31.65
CA PRO A 647 16.59 -18.93 -32.22
C PRO A 647 16.57 -20.23 -31.40
N ASN A 648 16.39 -21.37 -32.08
CA ASN A 648 16.63 -22.70 -31.52
C ASN A 648 18.14 -22.84 -31.26
N THR A 649 18.63 -22.39 -30.11
CA THR A 649 20.02 -22.65 -29.73
C THR A 649 20.15 -24.12 -29.34
N GLN A 650 20.81 -24.91 -30.20
CA GLN A 650 21.25 -26.27 -29.91
C GLN A 650 22.00 -26.29 -28.57
N SER A 651 21.29 -26.70 -27.52
CA SER A 651 21.90 -27.11 -26.26
C SER A 651 21.10 -28.30 -25.78
N HIS A 652 21.80 -29.41 -25.59
CA HIS A 652 21.26 -30.71 -25.18
C HIS A 652 20.67 -30.71 -23.74
N LEU A 653 20.33 -29.54 -23.20
CA LEU A 653 19.92 -29.28 -21.81
C LEU A 653 18.47 -28.77 -21.68
N PHE A 654 17.82 -28.43 -22.79
CA PHE A 654 16.38 -28.25 -22.89
C PHE A 654 15.93 -28.98 -24.14
N TYR A 655 15.34 -30.17 -23.98
CA TYR A 655 14.61 -30.77 -25.09
C TYR A 655 13.43 -29.84 -25.37
N TYR A 656 13.46 -29.17 -26.53
CA TYR A 656 12.29 -28.53 -27.11
C TYR A 656 11.28 -29.66 -27.39
N ASN A 657 10.40 -29.94 -26.43
CA ASN A 657 9.34 -30.91 -26.62
C ASN A 657 8.10 -30.12 -27.04
N GLU A 658 7.96 -29.95 -28.35
CA GLU A 658 6.86 -29.26 -29.04
C GLU A 658 5.50 -29.66 -28.45
N LYS A 659 5.34 -30.93 -28.07
CA LYS A 659 4.13 -31.49 -27.47
C LYS A 659 3.79 -30.94 -26.08
N VAL A 660 4.77 -30.56 -25.26
CA VAL A 660 4.52 -30.03 -23.90
C VAL A 660 4.05 -28.58 -23.98
N THR A 661 4.70 -27.77 -24.81
CA THR A 661 4.27 -26.39 -25.06
C THR A 661 2.89 -26.36 -25.74
N ASP A 662 2.65 -27.24 -26.71
CA ASP A 662 1.35 -27.37 -27.34
C ASP A 662 0.28 -27.87 -26.37
N PHE A 663 0.59 -28.82 -25.48
CA PHE A 663 -0.33 -29.28 -24.42
C PHE A 663 -0.75 -28.14 -23.48
N TYR A 664 0.19 -27.31 -23.02
CA TYR A 664 -0.16 -26.18 -22.14
C TYR A 664 -0.94 -25.09 -22.89
N LEU A 665 -0.58 -24.78 -24.13
CA LEU A 665 -1.30 -23.80 -24.96
C LEU A 665 -2.71 -24.29 -25.33
N ASP A 666 -2.91 -25.59 -25.55
CA ASP A 666 -4.22 -26.19 -25.81
C ASP A 666 -5.05 -26.33 -24.52
N TYR A 667 -4.42 -26.65 -23.38
CA TYR A 667 -5.07 -26.62 -22.06
C TYR A 667 -5.56 -25.22 -21.69
N LEU A 668 -4.79 -24.19 -22.04
CA LEU A 668 -5.21 -22.79 -21.93
C LEU A 668 -6.35 -22.46 -22.90
N HIS A 669 -6.36 -22.96 -24.14
CA HIS A 669 -7.47 -22.76 -25.07
C HIS A 669 -8.79 -23.41 -24.57
N MET A 670 -8.71 -24.59 -23.94
CA MET A 670 -9.89 -25.27 -23.38
C MET A 670 -10.42 -24.59 -22.10
N ASN A 671 -9.56 -23.96 -21.30
CA ASN A 671 -9.95 -23.31 -20.03
C ASN A 671 -10.16 -21.78 -20.13
N VAL A 672 -9.62 -21.12 -21.17
CA VAL A 672 -9.76 -19.67 -21.47
C VAL A 672 -10.80 -19.45 -22.58
N GLY A 673 -11.76 -20.36 -22.72
CA GLY A 673 -12.84 -20.24 -23.70
C GLY A 673 -13.47 -18.83 -23.72
N ARG A 674 -13.27 -18.15 -24.86
CA ARG A 674 -13.69 -16.78 -25.24
C ARG A 674 -12.78 -15.66 -24.72
N SER A 675 -11.95 -15.17 -25.63
CA SER A 675 -11.27 -13.87 -25.63
C SER A 675 -12.07 -12.77 -24.91
N VAL A 676 -11.36 -12.08 -24.01
CA VAL A 676 -11.86 -11.04 -23.11
C VAL A 676 -12.59 -9.95 -23.89
N SER A 677 -13.93 -9.89 -23.81
CA SER A 677 -14.66 -8.70 -24.21
C SER A 677 -14.55 -7.64 -23.12
N LEU A 678 -14.37 -6.37 -23.51
CA LEU A 678 -14.49 -5.21 -22.62
C LEU A 678 -15.87 -5.11 -21.92
N SER A 679 -16.81 -6.02 -22.18
CA SER A 679 -18.17 -6.04 -21.63
C SER A 679 -18.53 -7.27 -20.79
N SER A 680 -17.69 -8.32 -20.71
CA SER A 680 -18.06 -9.57 -20.05
C SER A 680 -17.40 -9.72 -18.67
N LYS A 681 -18.26 -9.73 -17.64
CA LYS A 681 -18.06 -9.73 -16.18
C LYS A 681 -17.19 -10.83 -15.54
N SER A 682 -16.28 -11.48 -16.24
CA SER A 682 -15.37 -12.46 -15.59
C SER A 682 -14.07 -12.62 -16.37
N MET A 683 -13.11 -11.71 -16.17
CA MET A 683 -11.71 -12.06 -16.37
C MET A 683 -11.34 -13.05 -15.25
N ASN A 684 -11.16 -14.32 -15.58
CA ASN A 684 -10.65 -15.30 -14.62
C ASN A 684 -9.15 -14.98 -14.41
N LEU A 685 -8.88 -14.10 -13.43
CA LEU A 685 -7.57 -13.51 -13.17
C LEU A 685 -6.52 -14.60 -12.84
N SER A 686 -6.94 -15.80 -12.43
CA SER A 686 -6.06 -16.96 -12.23
C SER A 686 -5.47 -17.47 -13.54
N CYS A 687 -6.26 -17.66 -14.60
CA CYS A 687 -5.77 -18.21 -15.87
C CYS A 687 -4.81 -17.26 -16.58
N VAL A 688 -5.03 -15.94 -16.51
CA VAL A 688 -4.09 -14.94 -17.04
C VAL A 688 -2.82 -14.88 -16.18
N ASN A 689 -2.94 -15.05 -14.86
CA ASN A 689 -1.79 -15.15 -13.97
C ASN A 689 -0.96 -16.42 -14.24
N ASP A 690 -1.59 -17.58 -14.45
CA ASP A 690 -0.90 -18.84 -14.74
C ASP A 690 -0.27 -18.80 -16.14
N PHE A 691 -0.95 -18.20 -17.12
CA PHE A 691 -0.42 -17.96 -18.47
C PHE A 691 0.84 -17.08 -18.45
N LEU A 692 0.77 -15.93 -17.77
CA LEU A 692 1.90 -15.00 -17.67
C LEU A 692 3.03 -15.57 -16.81
N THR A 693 2.71 -16.36 -15.77
CA THR A 693 3.72 -17.01 -14.91
C THR A 693 4.46 -18.13 -15.65
N ASN A 694 3.78 -18.92 -16.47
CA ASN A 694 4.40 -20.00 -17.25
C ASN A 694 5.22 -19.45 -18.44
N ILE A 695 4.74 -18.40 -19.13
CA ILE A 695 5.54 -17.66 -20.12
C ILE A 695 6.74 -16.98 -19.45
N PHE A 696 6.58 -16.49 -18.21
CA PHE A 696 7.64 -15.89 -17.42
C PHE A 696 8.73 -16.89 -17.03
N ILE A 697 8.37 -18.09 -16.55
CA ILE A 697 9.33 -19.18 -16.26
C ILE A 697 10.08 -19.59 -17.53
N TRP A 698 9.39 -19.62 -18.67
CA TRP A 698 9.98 -19.97 -19.96
C TRP A 698 10.92 -18.86 -20.51
N SER A 699 10.53 -17.58 -20.43
CA SER A 699 11.38 -16.43 -20.77
C SER A 699 12.64 -16.39 -19.91
N LEU A 700 12.52 -16.71 -18.61
CA LEU A 700 13.66 -16.78 -17.69
C LEU A 700 14.63 -17.91 -18.06
N ALA A 701 14.11 -19.06 -18.48
CA ALA A 701 14.89 -20.19 -18.96
C ALA A 701 15.60 -19.89 -20.29
N CYS A 702 15.00 -19.08 -21.16
CA CYS A 702 15.54 -18.71 -22.47
C CYS A 702 16.53 -17.53 -22.43
N GLN A 703 16.32 -16.52 -21.58
CA GLN A 703 17.11 -15.27 -21.61
C GLN A 703 18.41 -15.32 -20.79
N LYS A 704 18.53 -16.15 -19.76
CA LYS A 704 19.72 -16.16 -18.88
C LYS A 704 20.38 -17.54 -18.84
N ARG A 705 21.44 -17.70 -19.64
CA ARG A 705 22.32 -18.88 -19.60
C ARG A 705 22.96 -19.00 -18.21
N LEU A 706 22.75 -20.11 -17.51
CA LEU A 706 23.59 -20.48 -16.37
C LEU A 706 24.93 -21.02 -16.90
N LYS A 707 25.99 -20.21 -16.87
CA LYS A 707 27.36 -20.74 -16.98
C LYS A 707 27.86 -21.08 -15.58
N LEU A 708 27.84 -22.36 -15.24
CA LEU A 708 28.55 -22.89 -14.07
C LEU A 708 30.00 -23.15 -14.48
N ASP A 709 30.95 -22.55 -13.77
CA ASP A 709 32.37 -22.86 -13.88
C ASP A 709 32.60 -24.35 -13.50
N GLU A 710 33.63 -25.01 -14.03
CA GLU A 710 33.90 -26.43 -13.74
C GLU A 710 34.13 -26.72 -12.25
N ALA A 711 34.70 -25.77 -11.50
CA ALA A 711 34.81 -25.82 -10.05
C ALA A 711 33.45 -25.71 -9.36
N THR A 712 32.52 -24.91 -9.91
CA THR A 712 31.13 -24.84 -9.42
C THR A 712 30.33 -26.11 -9.75
N LYS A 713 30.52 -26.73 -10.92
CA LYS A 713 29.86 -28.00 -11.30
C LYS A 713 30.18 -29.14 -10.34
N LYS A 714 31.41 -29.21 -9.82
CA LYS A 714 31.83 -30.21 -8.83
C LYS A 714 31.24 -30.00 -7.44
N ASN A 715 30.93 -28.76 -7.06
CA ASN A 715 30.32 -28.43 -5.78
C ASN A 715 28.77 -28.49 -5.79
N VAL A 716 28.14 -28.17 -6.92
CA VAL A 716 26.66 -28.21 -7.05
C VAL A 716 26.13 -29.64 -7.23
N SER A 717 26.92 -30.56 -7.80
CA SER A 717 26.51 -31.98 -7.97
C SER A 717 26.24 -32.71 -6.65
N LYS A 718 26.57 -32.11 -5.49
CA LYS A 718 26.33 -32.69 -4.18
C LYS A 718 25.15 -32.13 -3.41
N ASN A 719 24.52 -31.01 -3.80
CA ASN A 719 23.52 -30.41 -2.90
C ASN A 719 22.29 -29.71 -3.48
N ILE A 720 22.12 -29.53 -4.81
CA ILE A 720 20.82 -29.11 -5.35
C ILE A 720 20.61 -29.77 -6.72
N LYS A 721 19.64 -30.68 -6.84
CA LYS A 721 19.18 -31.14 -8.16
C LYS A 721 18.49 -29.97 -8.85
N ARG A 722 18.71 -29.76 -10.16
CA ARG A 722 18.05 -28.71 -10.97
C ARG A 722 16.54 -28.59 -10.71
N ASP A 723 15.90 -29.72 -10.42
CA ASP A 723 14.48 -29.82 -10.10
C ASP A 723 14.13 -29.19 -8.74
N GLU A 724 15.01 -29.24 -7.73
CA GLU A 724 14.80 -28.58 -6.44
C GLU A 724 14.84 -27.05 -6.55
N PHE A 725 15.67 -26.49 -7.42
CA PHE A 725 15.70 -25.03 -7.63
C PHE A 725 14.38 -24.55 -8.26
N ILE A 726 13.89 -25.28 -9.26
CA ILE A 726 12.60 -24.98 -9.91
C ILE A 726 11.45 -25.19 -8.93
N MET A 727 11.47 -26.28 -8.15
CA MET A 727 10.46 -26.56 -7.12
C MET A 727 10.48 -25.53 -5.99
N GLN A 728 11.63 -25.01 -5.57
CA GLN A 728 11.70 -23.96 -4.56
C GLN A 728 11.14 -22.62 -5.08
N VAL A 729 11.36 -22.30 -6.35
CA VAL A 729 10.73 -21.12 -6.98
C VAL A 729 9.21 -21.32 -7.11
N MET A 730 8.76 -22.49 -7.55
CA MET A 730 7.33 -22.86 -7.64
C MET A 730 6.63 -22.81 -6.27
N HIS A 731 7.27 -23.37 -5.24
CA HIS A 731 6.76 -23.43 -3.87
C HIS A 731 6.69 -22.04 -3.21
N HIS A 732 7.71 -21.20 -3.44
CA HIS A 732 7.74 -19.83 -2.91
C HIS A 732 6.59 -18.96 -3.47
N TYR A 733 6.12 -19.25 -4.69
CA TYR A 733 4.97 -18.59 -5.31
C TYR A 733 3.65 -19.37 -5.18
N LYS A 734 3.63 -20.49 -4.44
CA LYS A 734 2.45 -21.36 -4.18
C LYS A 734 1.79 -21.90 -5.46
N LEU A 735 2.58 -22.36 -6.42
CA LEU A 735 2.10 -22.96 -7.68
C LEU A 735 1.91 -24.49 -7.60
N ASP A 736 2.17 -25.09 -6.44
CA ASP A 736 2.28 -26.55 -6.29
C ASP A 736 0.96 -27.34 -6.52
N ASN A 737 -0.20 -26.67 -6.47
CA ASN A 737 -1.50 -27.33 -6.62
C ASN A 737 -1.98 -27.48 -8.07
N ILE A 738 -1.15 -27.13 -9.07
CA ILE A 738 -1.55 -27.17 -10.49
C ILE A 738 -0.91 -28.36 -11.24
N VAL A 739 0.02 -29.09 -10.60
CA VAL A 739 0.76 -30.20 -11.23
C VAL A 739 0.25 -31.60 -10.80
N SER A 740 -0.67 -31.68 -9.82
CA SER A 740 -1.46 -32.90 -9.58
C SER A 740 -2.69 -32.93 -10.48
#